data_AF-Q5NW84-F1
#
_entry.id   AF-Q5NW84-F1
#
_cell.length_a   1.000
_cell.length_b   1.000
_cell.length_c   1.000
_cell.angle_alpha   90.00
_cell.angle_beta   90.00
_cell.angle_gamma   90.00
#
_symmetry.space_group_name_H-M   'P 1'
#
loop_
_entity.id
_entity.type
_entity.pdbx_description
1 polymer ?
#
loop_
_entity_poly.entity_id
_entity_poly.type
_entity_poly.pdbx_seq_one_letter_code
_entity_poly.pdbx_strand_id
1 'polypeptide(L)'
;MSRGFDKNRTTGRFVGLLMWTAWTALEVQAAASLPIDRSGADFDRDRHPGKAVFAKICATCHNGGVPKAPHAEFLRAMSPAAILRALDKGVMKDQAAPLSAEERRQVAEYLTEKNLATYNPPPAAEMCAPERRGFDLSKPPAPAGWGYDNRRFVPTSASGLTKEDVPKLKLKWAYAFPDAKQARSQPVVAYGAVYVGSQDGTVYAFDLETGCAKWTSQVSGEVRTTVVAEQLPPEAAPGRLPRLFFGDYLGNVYAMDALTGKVLWRTRPDDHANATITGTPVPHDGLLYVPVSSLEVLNALDEKYACCTFRGSVTALDMNTGEIRWRHFTVEEKPAVKGKTTVGTPILGPSGAPVWNSPTIDAARGVLYFGSGENYSSPADRNSDAVFAVDLKTGERRWQFQTTSRDSWNGSCSFATGHPNCPEENGPDFDIAASVLKVEAGKGRDILVVAPKSGNVHGLSPNTGRQVWQSRVGQGSIQGGTHFGMAAEGWRVYVPVVDVMMKADGTPHDQAGAPGLNAIDARNGVTLWTHREPEELCHGRKFCEPGVSAAVTAMPGVVFAGHWNGWFRAYEGETGKILWEFDTARQFPAVNGEGVMAQGGSMSGPGATLADGHVLVNSGYGFSFKMPGNALLVFSVDGK
;
A
#
# COMPACT_ATOMS: atom_id res chain seq x y z
N MET A 1 -40.98 -63.77 2.98
CA MET A 1 -40.19 -64.70 3.82
C MET A 1 -38.83 -64.04 3.99
N SER A 2 -38.24 -63.74 5.15
CA SER A 2 -38.54 -63.83 6.58
C SER A 2 -37.55 -62.90 7.30
N ARG A 3 -38.05 -62.13 8.30
CA ARG A 3 -37.47 -61.87 9.65
C ARG A 3 -35.94 -61.67 9.79
N GLY A 4 -35.41 -60.75 10.61
CA GLY A 4 -35.97 -60.02 11.73
C GLY A 4 -34.84 -59.30 12.50
N PHE A 5 -35.27 -58.43 13.41
CA PHE A 5 -34.52 -57.63 14.37
C PHE A 5 -33.47 -58.41 15.17
N ASP A 6 -32.42 -57.71 15.59
CA ASP A 6 -31.90 -57.89 16.96
C ASP A 6 -31.73 -56.55 17.69
N LYS A 7 -32.19 -56.54 18.94
CA LYS A 7 -32.16 -55.44 19.91
C LYS A 7 -31.09 -55.78 20.93
N ASN A 8 -30.24 -54.81 21.30
CA ASN A 8 -29.93 -54.47 22.69
C ASN A 8 -28.66 -53.62 22.77
N ARG A 9 -28.80 -52.37 23.23
CA ARG A 9 -28.08 -51.88 24.43
C ARG A 9 -28.54 -50.48 24.80
N THR A 10 -29.33 -50.43 25.87
CA THR A 10 -29.57 -49.26 26.69
C THR A 10 -28.52 -49.16 27.80
N THR A 11 -28.21 -47.90 28.14
CA THR A 11 -27.86 -47.33 29.47
C THR A 11 -26.47 -47.54 30.09
N GLY A 12 -25.87 -46.39 30.48
CA GLY A 12 -24.82 -46.26 31.50
C GLY A 12 -23.66 -45.33 31.11
N ARG A 13 -23.91 -44.02 30.91
CA ARG A 13 -23.49 -42.89 31.79
C ARG A 13 -22.01 -42.87 32.25
N PHE A 14 -21.37 -41.75 31.91
CA PHE A 14 -20.38 -40.97 32.69
C PHE A 14 -19.18 -41.72 33.28
N VAL A 15 -18.00 -41.53 32.70
CA VAL A 15 -16.78 -40.94 33.31
C VAL A 15 -15.78 -40.73 32.15
N GLY A 16 -15.21 -39.52 32.02
CA GLY A 16 -14.14 -39.27 31.04
C GLY A 16 -14.17 -37.93 30.32
N LEU A 17 -14.86 -36.91 30.86
CA LEU A 17 -14.80 -35.54 30.37
C LEU A 17 -13.93 -34.74 31.33
N LEU A 18 -12.59 -34.79 31.21
CA LEU A 18 -11.69 -33.86 31.94
C LEU A 18 -10.20 -33.84 31.54
N MET A 19 -9.77 -34.46 30.42
CA MET A 19 -8.33 -34.45 30.06
C MET A 19 -7.99 -34.12 28.60
N TRP A 20 -8.91 -33.55 27.81
CA TRP A 20 -8.68 -33.25 26.40
C TRP A 20 -9.06 -31.81 25.97
N THR A 21 -9.18 -30.89 26.93
CA THR A 21 -9.47 -29.46 26.66
C THR A 21 -8.34 -28.51 27.07
N ALA A 22 -7.14 -29.04 27.34
CA ALA A 22 -5.99 -28.24 27.80
C ALA A 22 -4.86 -28.09 26.76
N TRP A 23 -5.02 -28.60 25.52
CA TRP A 23 -3.94 -28.62 24.52
C TRP A 23 -4.19 -27.79 23.25
N THR A 24 -5.32 -27.09 23.11
CA THR A 24 -5.62 -26.26 21.92
C THR A 24 -5.85 -24.78 22.22
N ALA A 25 -5.86 -24.37 23.49
CA ALA A 25 -6.00 -22.97 23.87
C ALA A 25 -4.65 -22.22 24.00
N LEU A 26 -3.54 -22.91 24.31
CA LEU A 26 -2.26 -22.25 24.59
C LEU A 26 -1.48 -21.78 23.35
N GLU A 27 -1.65 -22.39 22.17
CA GLU A 27 -0.90 -21.97 20.98
C GLU A 27 -1.58 -20.82 20.21
N VAL A 28 -2.91 -20.69 20.29
CA VAL A 28 -3.63 -19.54 19.71
C VAL A 28 -3.53 -18.30 20.62
N GLN A 29 -3.44 -18.49 21.94
CA GLN A 29 -3.17 -17.39 22.89
C GLN A 29 -1.69 -16.96 22.91
N ALA A 30 -0.74 -17.86 22.57
CA ALA A 30 0.65 -17.47 22.36
C ALA A 30 0.82 -16.59 21.11
N ALA A 31 -0.02 -16.76 20.07
CA ALA A 31 0.03 -15.94 18.87
C ALA A 31 -0.45 -14.48 19.10
N ALA A 32 -1.30 -14.23 20.10
CA ALA A 32 -1.85 -12.90 20.42
C ALA A 32 -1.15 -12.20 21.61
N SER A 33 -0.13 -12.82 22.20
CA SER A 33 0.64 -12.26 23.33
C SER A 33 2.16 -12.25 23.10
N LEU A 34 2.62 -12.64 21.91
CA LEU A 34 4.00 -12.37 21.53
C LEU A 34 4.10 -10.90 21.10
N PRO A 35 4.97 -10.09 21.75
CA PRO A 35 5.26 -8.76 21.24
C PRO A 35 5.70 -8.91 19.79
N ILE A 36 5.36 -7.94 18.94
CA ILE A 36 6.06 -7.78 17.67
C ILE A 36 7.53 -7.86 18.04
N ASP A 37 8.24 -8.90 17.60
CA ASP A 37 9.67 -8.99 17.85
C ASP A 37 10.35 -7.95 16.95
N ARG A 38 10.27 -6.71 17.43
CA ARG A 38 10.99 -5.52 16.98
C ARG A 38 12.38 -5.49 17.61
N SER A 39 12.64 -6.41 18.55
CA SER A 39 13.94 -6.56 19.17
C SER A 39 14.88 -7.23 18.15
N GLY A 40 16.03 -6.60 17.89
CA GLY A 40 17.22 -7.45 18.05
C GLY A 40 17.14 -7.91 19.50
N ALA A 41 17.33 -9.21 19.77
CA ALA A 41 16.99 -9.94 21.00
C ALA A 41 17.37 -9.32 22.39
N ASP A 42 17.89 -8.11 22.44
CA ASP A 42 18.33 -7.32 23.60
C ASP A 42 17.58 -5.98 23.83
N PHE A 43 16.56 -5.60 23.03
CA PHE A 43 15.86 -4.30 23.22
C PHE A 43 14.59 -4.40 24.09
N ASP A 44 14.70 -4.11 25.39
CA ASP A 44 13.55 -3.97 26.30
C ASP A 44 13.00 -2.54 26.27
N ARG A 45 11.96 -2.32 25.47
CA ARG A 45 11.31 -1.02 25.32
C ARG A 45 10.68 -0.51 26.62
N ASP A 46 10.13 -1.39 27.45
CA ASP A 46 9.39 -0.99 28.64
C ASP A 46 10.30 -0.47 29.75
N ARG A 47 11.55 -0.94 29.76
CA ARG A 47 12.61 -0.48 30.66
C ARG A 47 13.53 0.57 30.04
N HIS A 48 13.37 0.87 28.76
CA HIS A 48 14.23 1.85 28.07
C HIS A 48 14.08 3.26 28.68
N PRO A 49 15.18 3.95 29.04
CA PRO A 49 15.13 5.29 29.65
C PRO A 49 14.32 6.33 28.85
N GLY A 50 14.35 6.19 27.52
CA GLY A 50 13.60 7.05 26.59
C GLY A 50 12.08 7.04 26.81
N LYS A 51 11.51 5.99 27.42
CA LYS A 51 10.08 5.93 27.76
C LYS A 51 9.68 7.05 28.71
N ALA A 52 10.46 7.27 29.76
CA ALA A 52 10.19 8.31 30.75
C ALA A 52 10.35 9.72 30.15
N VAL A 53 11.38 9.92 29.31
CA VAL A 53 11.60 11.17 28.59
C VAL A 53 10.43 11.48 27.64
N PHE A 54 10.01 10.49 26.83
CA PHE A 54 8.89 10.63 25.91
C PHE A 54 7.58 10.95 26.65
N ALA A 55 7.27 10.21 27.73
CA ALA A 55 6.07 10.45 28.53
C ALA A 55 6.01 11.86 29.11
N LYS A 56 7.16 12.39 29.53
CA LYS A 56 7.25 13.72 30.16
C LYS A 56 7.16 14.87 29.17
N ILE A 57 7.78 14.75 28.00
CA ILE A 57 8.00 15.89 27.08
C ILE A 57 7.19 15.78 25.79
N CYS A 58 7.00 14.57 25.26
CA CYS A 58 6.47 14.35 23.91
C CYS A 58 5.01 13.89 23.90
N ALA A 59 4.61 13.07 24.87
CA ALA A 59 3.35 12.32 24.84
C ALA A 59 2.11 13.23 24.78
N THR A 60 2.11 14.37 25.47
CA THR A 60 0.96 15.30 25.44
C THR A 60 0.62 15.73 24.01
N CYS A 61 1.63 16.04 23.20
CA CYS A 61 1.40 16.44 21.81
C CYS A 61 1.17 15.23 20.89
N HIS A 62 1.97 14.18 21.06
CA HIS A 62 2.00 13.04 20.14
C HIS A 62 0.98 11.94 20.46
N ASN A 63 0.17 12.08 21.52
CA ASN A 63 -0.96 11.19 21.81
C ASN A 63 -2.31 11.91 21.61
N GLY A 64 -2.40 12.74 20.56
CA GLY A 64 -3.66 13.38 20.14
C GLY A 64 -3.96 14.73 20.78
N GLY A 65 -3.06 15.30 21.61
CA GLY A 65 -3.28 16.61 22.22
C GLY A 65 -3.07 17.80 21.28
N VAL A 66 -2.45 17.60 20.11
CA VAL A 66 -2.27 18.64 19.08
C VAL A 66 -2.68 18.06 17.72
N PRO A 67 -3.69 18.62 17.03
CA PRO A 67 -4.20 18.06 15.75
C PRO A 67 -3.13 17.88 14.67
N LYS A 68 -2.19 18.83 14.57
CA LYS A 68 -1.13 18.81 13.56
C LYS A 68 0.10 17.97 13.95
N ALA A 69 0.18 17.47 15.19
CA ALA A 69 1.27 16.62 15.61
C ALA A 69 0.98 15.17 15.17
N PRO A 70 1.96 14.47 14.55
CA PRO A 70 1.78 13.07 14.20
C PRO A 70 1.62 12.23 15.48
N HIS A 71 0.74 11.25 15.46
CA HIS A 71 0.57 10.36 16.61
C HIS A 71 1.84 9.52 16.85
N ALA A 72 2.12 9.13 18.10
CA ALA A 72 3.34 8.42 18.49
C ALA A 72 3.55 7.12 17.71
N GLU A 73 2.48 6.41 17.35
CA GLU A 73 2.54 5.21 16.52
C GLU A 73 3.15 5.47 15.13
N PHE A 74 2.94 6.66 14.55
CA PHE A 74 3.56 7.03 13.28
C PHE A 74 5.06 7.24 13.43
N LEU A 75 5.48 7.85 14.54
CA LEU A 75 6.89 8.05 14.83
C LEU A 75 7.65 6.72 14.95
N ARG A 76 6.97 5.65 15.40
CA ARG A 76 7.58 4.32 15.48
C ARG A 76 7.90 3.70 14.12
N ALA A 77 7.22 4.12 13.06
CA ALA A 77 7.48 3.66 11.71
C ALA A 77 8.69 4.36 11.06
N MET A 78 9.21 5.42 11.68
CA MET A 78 10.35 6.19 11.18
C MET A 78 11.69 5.54 11.53
N SER A 79 12.76 5.95 10.85
CA SER A 79 14.12 5.57 11.25
C SER A 79 14.59 6.37 12.48
N PRO A 80 15.47 5.81 13.33
CA PRO A 80 16.10 6.55 14.42
C PRO A 80 16.75 7.85 13.93
N ALA A 81 17.40 7.81 12.76
CA ALA A 81 18.03 8.96 12.15
C ALA A 81 17.01 10.04 11.77
N ALA A 82 15.81 9.68 11.29
CA ALA A 82 14.76 10.64 11.00
C ALA A 82 14.21 11.31 12.26
N ILE A 83 13.99 10.54 13.34
CA ILE A 83 13.58 11.09 14.64
C ILE A 83 14.65 12.06 15.18
N LEU A 84 15.91 11.66 15.18
CA LEU A 84 17.00 12.51 15.64
C LEU A 84 17.14 13.79 14.83
N ARG A 85 17.09 13.70 13.50
CA ARG A 85 17.10 14.90 12.64
C ARG A 85 15.97 15.86 13.01
N ALA A 86 14.75 15.36 13.25
CA ALA A 86 13.62 16.18 13.63
C ALA A 86 13.86 16.90 14.98
N LEU A 87 14.46 16.22 15.95
CA LEU A 87 14.74 16.74 17.30
C LEU A 87 15.97 17.66 17.35
N ASP A 88 17.00 17.42 16.53
CA ASP A 88 18.26 18.18 16.58
C ASP A 88 18.23 19.43 15.69
N LYS A 89 17.63 19.31 14.50
CA LYS A 89 17.73 20.33 13.43
C LYS A 89 16.40 20.63 12.74
N GLY A 90 15.39 19.78 12.94
CA GLY A 90 14.13 19.85 12.22
C GLY A 90 13.03 20.58 12.99
N VAL A 91 11.79 20.27 12.63
CA VAL A 91 10.58 20.95 13.13
C VAL A 91 10.33 20.79 14.63
N MET A 92 10.99 19.82 15.28
CA MET A 92 10.85 19.57 16.72
C MET A 92 12.03 20.13 17.53
N LYS A 93 12.96 20.85 16.89
CA LYS A 93 14.17 21.36 17.55
C LYS A 93 13.86 22.21 18.78
N ASP A 94 12.88 23.11 18.69
CA ASP A 94 12.57 24.03 19.80
C ASP A 94 11.88 23.29 20.96
N GLN A 95 10.99 22.33 20.65
CA GLN A 95 10.34 21.48 21.66
C GLN A 95 11.33 20.52 22.32
N ALA A 96 12.35 20.07 21.58
CA ALA A 96 13.41 19.19 22.05
C ALA A 96 14.61 19.93 22.65
N ALA A 97 14.61 21.26 22.66
CA ALA A 97 15.69 22.09 23.19
C ALA A 97 16.01 21.81 24.68
N PRO A 98 15.03 21.49 25.55
CA PRO A 98 15.32 21.12 26.95
C PRO A 98 16.00 19.75 27.11
N LEU A 99 15.99 18.90 26.09
CA LEU A 99 16.59 17.57 26.15
C LEU A 99 18.11 17.66 25.92
N SER A 100 18.87 16.83 26.61
CA SER A 100 20.26 16.53 26.25
C SER A 100 20.34 15.72 24.94
N ALA A 101 21.53 15.66 24.33
CA ALA A 101 21.74 14.83 23.15
C ALA A 101 21.49 13.32 23.44
N GLU A 102 21.82 12.88 24.65
CA GLU A 102 21.57 11.52 25.10
C GLU A 102 20.07 11.26 25.31
N GLU A 103 19.32 12.19 25.89
CA GLU A 103 17.85 12.04 26.00
C GLU A 103 17.17 12.01 24.63
N ARG A 104 17.62 12.83 23.66
CA ARG A 104 17.12 12.76 22.27
C ARG A 104 17.41 11.40 21.63
N ARG A 105 18.63 10.87 21.83
CA ARG A 105 19.00 9.50 21.44
C ARG A 105 18.04 8.49 22.03
N GLN A 106 17.85 8.51 23.35
CA GLN A 106 17.01 7.55 24.04
C GLN A 106 15.55 7.62 23.59
N VAL A 107 15.02 8.80 23.28
CA VAL A 107 13.67 8.96 22.70
C VAL A 107 13.59 8.32 21.31
N ALA A 108 14.60 8.53 20.45
CA ALA A 108 14.64 7.91 19.14
C ALA A 108 14.71 6.37 19.23
N GLU A 109 15.56 5.84 20.11
CA GLU A 109 15.67 4.40 20.36
C GLU A 109 14.36 3.84 20.93
N TYR A 110 13.75 4.51 21.92
CA TYR A 110 12.47 4.10 22.51
C TYR A 110 11.33 4.06 21.49
N LEU A 111 11.23 5.08 20.61
CA LEU A 111 10.18 5.16 19.61
C LEU A 111 10.35 4.09 18.52
N THR A 112 11.58 3.88 18.06
CA THR A 112 11.87 3.04 16.89
C THR A 112 12.27 1.61 17.24
N GLU A 113 12.50 1.34 18.53
CA GLU A 113 12.93 0.06 19.08
C GLU A 113 14.26 -0.42 18.48
N LYS A 114 15.14 0.52 18.14
CA LYS A 114 16.49 0.24 17.63
C LYS A 114 17.54 0.79 18.59
N ASN A 115 18.52 -0.04 18.94
CA ASN A 115 19.69 0.40 19.68
C ASN A 115 20.68 1.08 18.72
N LEU A 116 20.96 2.37 18.92
CA LEU A 116 21.81 3.16 18.04
C LEU A 116 23.30 2.80 18.15
N ALA A 117 23.73 2.12 19.22
CA ALA A 117 25.11 1.67 19.37
C ALA A 117 25.47 0.51 18.44
N THR A 118 24.48 -0.32 18.08
CA THR A 118 24.64 -1.46 17.15
C THR A 118 23.99 -1.21 15.79
N TYR A 119 23.39 -0.04 15.60
CA TYR A 119 22.69 0.33 14.38
C TYR A 119 23.65 0.71 13.26
N ASN A 120 23.67 -0.08 12.19
CA ASN A 120 24.47 0.19 11.00
C ASN A 120 23.58 0.19 9.74
N PRO A 121 23.04 1.35 9.32
CA PRO A 121 22.22 1.45 8.12
C PRO A 121 23.09 1.33 6.85
N PRO A 122 22.53 0.88 5.70
CA PRO A 122 23.20 1.01 4.41
C PRO A 122 23.68 2.45 4.18
N PRO A 123 24.84 2.64 3.53
CA PRO A 123 25.37 3.97 3.26
C PRO A 123 24.42 4.79 2.38
N ALA A 124 24.59 6.11 2.45
CA ALA A 124 23.89 7.05 1.57
C ALA A 124 24.17 6.73 0.09
N ALA A 125 23.27 7.16 -0.79
CA ALA A 125 23.42 6.92 -2.22
C ALA A 125 24.75 7.48 -2.74
N GLU A 126 25.45 6.70 -3.56
CA GLU A 126 26.62 7.18 -4.29
C GLU A 126 26.16 8.18 -5.36
N MET A 127 26.69 9.40 -5.31
CA MET A 127 26.34 10.46 -6.23
C MET A 127 27.02 10.23 -7.58
N CYS A 128 26.29 10.41 -8.68
CA CYS A 128 26.86 10.36 -10.02
C CYS A 128 28.00 11.36 -10.19
N ALA A 129 28.94 11.05 -11.07
CA ALA A 129 29.91 12.04 -11.56
C ALA A 129 29.18 13.24 -12.20
N PRO A 130 29.72 14.48 -12.10
CA PRO A 130 29.03 15.69 -12.53
C PRO A 130 28.40 15.63 -13.92
N GLU A 131 29.09 15.03 -14.89
CA GLU A 131 28.67 14.85 -16.28
C GLU A 131 27.44 13.95 -16.46
N ARG A 132 27.15 13.06 -15.49
CA ARG A 132 25.97 12.17 -15.50
C ARG A 132 24.80 12.70 -14.68
N ARG A 133 24.92 13.86 -14.04
CA ARG A 133 23.82 14.49 -13.27
C ARG A 133 22.81 15.24 -14.15
N GLY A 134 23.05 15.31 -15.45
CA GLY A 134 22.12 15.92 -16.41
C GLY A 134 20.80 15.15 -16.54
N PHE A 135 19.75 15.87 -16.92
CA PHE A 135 18.42 15.34 -17.20
C PHE A 135 18.07 15.54 -18.67
N ASP A 136 17.31 14.62 -19.24
CA ASP A 136 16.86 14.66 -20.62
C ASP A 136 15.36 14.97 -20.69
N LEU A 137 15.03 16.25 -20.83
CA LEU A 137 13.64 16.71 -20.87
C LEU A 137 12.86 16.21 -22.10
N SER A 138 13.53 15.65 -23.11
CA SER A 138 12.87 15.05 -24.28
C SER A 138 12.24 13.69 -23.98
N LYS A 139 12.55 13.10 -22.81
CA LYS A 139 12.01 11.82 -22.34
C LYS A 139 10.93 12.03 -21.28
N PRO A 140 9.64 12.16 -21.64
CA PRO A 140 8.56 12.30 -20.66
C PRO A 140 8.38 11.01 -19.84
N PRO A 141 7.67 11.05 -18.70
CA PRO A 141 7.27 9.83 -18.01
C PRO A 141 6.40 8.93 -18.89
N ALA A 142 6.52 7.61 -18.70
CA ALA A 142 5.58 6.66 -19.29
C ALA A 142 4.14 7.01 -18.87
N PRO A 143 3.15 7.01 -19.80
CA PRO A 143 1.80 7.52 -19.54
C PRO A 143 0.91 6.52 -18.78
N ALA A 144 1.49 5.58 -18.02
CA ALA A 144 0.77 4.49 -17.38
C ALA A 144 1.33 4.18 -15.98
N GLY A 145 0.45 3.70 -15.10
CA GLY A 145 0.77 3.49 -13.68
C GLY A 145 -0.06 4.39 -12.77
N TRP A 146 0.12 4.20 -11.47
CA TRP A 146 -0.53 5.07 -10.48
C TRP A 146 -0.04 6.51 -10.59
N GLY A 147 -0.98 7.47 -10.55
CA GLY A 147 -0.69 8.87 -10.86
C GLY A 147 -0.82 9.22 -12.34
N TYR A 148 -0.99 8.23 -13.22
CA TYR A 148 -1.23 8.41 -14.65
C TYR A 148 -2.47 7.59 -15.06
N ASP A 149 -2.32 6.65 -15.99
CA ASP A 149 -3.34 5.70 -16.37
C ASP A 149 -3.32 4.43 -15.50
N ASN A 150 -4.35 4.29 -14.66
CA ASN A 150 -4.55 3.13 -13.79
C ASN A 150 -4.82 1.83 -14.53
N ARG A 151 -5.05 1.82 -15.86
CA ARG A 151 -5.03 0.57 -16.64
C ARG A 151 -3.67 -0.12 -16.61
N ARG A 152 -2.59 0.59 -16.23
CA ARG A 152 -1.24 0.03 -16.03
C ARG A 152 -0.75 -0.76 -17.26
N PHE A 153 -1.15 -0.32 -18.43
CA PHE A 153 -0.70 -0.85 -19.71
C PHE A 153 0.35 0.07 -20.31
N VAL A 154 1.56 -0.44 -20.45
CA VAL A 154 2.69 0.29 -21.00
C VAL A 154 2.89 -0.15 -22.46
N PRO A 155 2.68 0.75 -23.44
CA PRO A 155 2.89 0.40 -24.84
C PRO A 155 4.37 0.14 -25.14
N THR A 156 4.68 -0.58 -26.21
CA THR A 156 6.06 -0.83 -26.67
C THR A 156 6.84 0.47 -26.89
N SER A 157 6.19 1.52 -27.38
CA SER A 157 6.81 2.83 -27.59
C SER A 157 7.31 3.51 -26.31
N ALA A 158 6.75 3.17 -25.15
CA ALA A 158 7.17 3.68 -23.85
C ALA A 158 8.09 2.68 -23.12
N SER A 159 7.77 1.39 -23.16
CA SER A 159 8.56 0.36 -22.48
C SER A 159 9.91 0.08 -23.16
N GLY A 160 10.01 0.26 -24.48
CA GLY A 160 11.18 -0.15 -25.26
C GLY A 160 11.38 -1.67 -25.32
N LEU A 161 10.37 -2.46 -24.93
CA LEU A 161 10.44 -3.92 -24.85
C LEU A 161 9.36 -4.58 -25.71
N THR A 162 9.72 -5.72 -26.28
CA THR A 162 8.80 -6.65 -26.94
C THR A 162 8.60 -7.92 -26.11
N LYS A 163 7.62 -8.75 -26.48
CA LYS A 163 7.38 -10.04 -25.81
C LYS A 163 8.61 -10.95 -25.94
N GLU A 164 9.32 -10.87 -27.05
CA GLU A 164 10.52 -11.67 -27.37
C GLU A 164 11.75 -11.29 -26.53
N ASP A 165 11.73 -10.11 -25.92
CA ASP A 165 12.79 -9.63 -25.02
C ASP A 165 12.64 -10.16 -23.60
N VAL A 166 11.40 -10.45 -23.17
CA VAL A 166 11.07 -10.82 -21.79
C VAL A 166 11.85 -12.05 -21.29
N PRO A 167 11.96 -13.16 -22.04
CA PRO A 167 12.76 -14.31 -21.60
C PRO A 167 14.26 -14.02 -21.44
N LYS A 168 14.76 -12.90 -21.97
CA LYS A 168 16.18 -12.50 -21.95
C LYS A 168 16.50 -11.51 -20.83
N LEU A 169 15.51 -11.09 -20.05
CA LEU A 169 15.71 -10.15 -18.95
C LEU A 169 16.67 -10.74 -17.90
N LYS A 170 17.68 -9.95 -17.53
CA LYS A 170 18.61 -10.25 -16.43
C LYS A 170 18.76 -9.01 -15.55
N LEU A 171 19.11 -9.24 -14.29
CA LEU A 171 19.40 -8.16 -13.35
C LEU A 171 20.59 -7.35 -13.89
N LYS A 172 20.38 -6.05 -14.07
CA LYS A 172 21.38 -5.07 -14.50
C LYS A 172 22.08 -4.46 -13.28
N TRP A 173 21.30 -3.96 -12.32
CA TRP A 173 21.80 -3.45 -11.05
C TRP A 173 20.74 -3.52 -9.94
N ALA A 174 21.18 -3.41 -8.70
CA ALA A 174 20.33 -3.35 -7.51
C ALA A 174 20.73 -2.18 -6.61
N TYR A 175 19.79 -1.64 -5.85
CA TYR A 175 20.03 -0.58 -4.86
C TYR A 175 19.45 -1.01 -3.50
N ALA A 176 20.19 -0.79 -2.42
CA ALA A 176 19.77 -1.09 -1.06
C ALA A 176 19.26 0.17 -0.37
N PHE A 177 17.94 0.31 -0.20
CA PHE A 177 17.37 1.43 0.54
C PHE A 177 17.82 1.39 2.01
N PRO A 178 18.43 2.48 2.52
CA PRO A 178 18.74 2.58 3.93
C PRO A 178 17.47 2.49 4.77
N ASP A 179 17.56 1.78 5.89
CA ASP A 179 16.52 1.71 6.92
C ASP A 179 15.15 1.22 6.49
N ALA A 180 15.06 0.63 5.30
CA ALA A 180 13.83 0.05 4.80
C ALA A 180 13.71 -1.43 5.20
N LYS A 181 12.51 -1.82 5.59
CA LYS A 181 12.03 -3.20 5.65
C LYS A 181 10.88 -3.42 4.66
N GLN A 182 10.44 -2.35 4.01
CA GLN A 182 9.37 -2.35 3.03
C GLN A 182 9.69 -1.33 1.93
N ALA A 183 9.85 -1.78 0.69
CA ALA A 183 10.12 -0.92 -0.46
C ALA A 183 8.81 -0.71 -1.26
N ARG A 184 8.09 0.40 -0.98
CA ARG A 184 6.67 0.52 -1.36
C ARG A 184 6.36 1.61 -2.40
N SER A 185 7.28 2.52 -2.69
CA SER A 185 7.12 3.52 -3.76
C SER A 185 7.32 2.90 -5.13
N GLN A 186 6.34 2.99 -6.02
CA GLN A 186 6.57 2.59 -7.42
C GLN A 186 7.64 3.52 -8.04
N PRO A 187 8.72 2.98 -8.65
CA PRO A 187 9.70 3.80 -9.36
C PRO A 187 9.08 4.38 -10.64
N VAL A 188 9.47 5.60 -11.02
CA VAL A 188 9.04 6.25 -12.26
C VAL A 188 10.27 6.60 -13.08
N VAL A 189 10.29 6.19 -14.35
CA VAL A 189 11.31 6.64 -15.30
C VAL A 189 10.79 7.86 -16.04
N ALA A 190 11.49 8.98 -15.92
CA ALA A 190 11.18 10.22 -16.59
C ALA A 190 12.43 11.09 -16.66
N TYR A 191 12.52 11.95 -17.67
CA TYR A 191 13.58 12.95 -17.79
C TYR A 191 15.00 12.38 -17.78
N GLY A 192 15.16 11.14 -18.28
CA GLY A 192 16.42 10.41 -18.23
C GLY A 192 16.86 10.01 -16.82
N ALA A 193 15.92 9.88 -15.87
CA ALA A 193 16.18 9.49 -14.49
C ALA A 193 15.10 8.54 -13.94
N VAL A 194 15.43 7.86 -12.85
CA VAL A 194 14.50 7.06 -12.04
C VAL A 194 14.14 7.82 -10.77
N TYR A 195 12.87 8.15 -10.58
CA TYR A 195 12.35 8.78 -9.37
C TYR A 195 11.70 7.75 -8.45
N VAL A 196 12.08 7.70 -7.18
CA VAL A 196 11.53 6.75 -6.22
C VAL A 196 11.64 7.27 -4.78
N GLY A 197 10.63 6.99 -3.96
CA GLY A 197 10.63 7.25 -2.53
C GLY A 197 11.02 6.04 -1.68
N SER A 198 11.48 6.27 -0.45
CA SER A 198 11.85 5.22 0.51
C SER A 198 11.13 5.34 1.85
N GLN A 199 11.24 4.27 2.64
CA GLN A 199 10.66 4.19 3.98
C GLN A 199 11.24 5.22 4.96
N ASP A 200 12.50 5.62 4.82
CA ASP A 200 13.12 6.63 5.67
C ASP A 200 12.74 8.08 5.28
N GLY A 201 11.91 8.24 4.24
CA GLY A 201 11.47 9.53 3.71
C GLY A 201 12.46 10.19 2.77
N THR A 202 13.46 9.47 2.27
CA THR A 202 14.29 9.95 1.18
C THR A 202 13.57 9.80 -0.17
N VAL A 203 13.70 10.80 -1.02
CA VAL A 203 13.31 10.77 -2.43
C VAL A 203 14.60 10.80 -3.24
N TYR A 204 14.70 9.92 -4.22
CA TYR A 204 15.87 9.74 -5.05
C TYR A 204 15.54 10.09 -6.50
N ALA A 205 16.53 10.65 -7.20
CA ALA A 205 16.63 10.57 -8.64
C ALA A 205 17.91 9.80 -8.99
N PHE A 206 17.77 8.63 -9.61
CA PHE A 206 18.90 7.82 -10.07
C PHE A 206 19.12 7.95 -11.57
N ASP A 207 20.35 7.74 -12.00
CA ASP A 207 20.63 7.39 -13.38
C ASP A 207 20.10 5.99 -13.68
N LEU A 208 19.35 5.83 -14.78
CA LEU A 208 18.73 4.55 -15.14
C LEU A 208 19.77 3.47 -15.46
N GLU A 209 20.90 3.86 -16.04
CA GLU A 209 21.91 2.92 -16.51
C GLU A 209 22.82 2.43 -15.39
N THR A 210 23.20 3.30 -14.46
CA THR A 210 24.21 2.98 -13.43
C THR A 210 23.64 2.85 -12.03
N GLY A 211 22.45 3.40 -11.76
CA GLY A 211 21.86 3.47 -10.42
C GLY A 211 22.55 4.46 -9.47
N CYS A 212 23.52 5.26 -9.92
CA CYS A 212 24.06 6.36 -9.12
C CYS A 212 23.01 7.47 -8.94
N ALA A 213 23.06 8.19 -7.82
CA ALA A 213 22.14 9.28 -7.54
C ALA A 213 22.52 10.56 -8.30
N LYS A 214 21.59 11.11 -9.07
CA LYS A 214 21.67 12.47 -9.62
C LYS A 214 21.40 13.51 -8.53
N TRP A 215 20.41 13.24 -7.68
CA TRP A 215 20.15 13.95 -6.43
C TRP A 215 19.42 13.05 -5.43
N THR A 216 19.50 13.42 -4.15
CA THR A 216 18.68 12.87 -3.08
C THR A 216 18.07 14.00 -2.27
N SER A 217 16.88 13.80 -1.72
CA SER A 217 16.19 14.82 -0.92
C SER A 217 15.37 14.17 0.19
N GLN A 218 15.43 14.74 1.38
CA GLN A 218 14.74 14.22 2.55
C GLN A 218 13.40 14.95 2.74
N VAL A 219 12.32 14.19 2.91
CA VAL A 219 11.01 14.69 3.35
C VAL A 219 10.65 14.18 4.75
N SER A 220 9.46 14.57 5.23
CA SER A 220 9.08 14.42 6.65
C SER A 220 8.89 12.96 7.09
N GLY A 221 8.43 12.08 6.20
CA GLY A 221 8.14 10.67 6.52
C GLY A 221 8.22 9.78 5.28
N GLU A 222 7.97 8.48 5.49
CA GLU A 222 7.99 7.48 4.41
C GLU A 222 7.22 7.94 3.18
N VAL A 223 7.86 7.82 2.01
CA VAL A 223 7.20 8.02 0.72
C VAL A 223 6.83 6.65 0.16
N ARG A 224 5.59 6.25 0.40
CA ARG A 224 4.99 5.02 -0.14
C ARG A 224 4.35 5.24 -1.50
N THR A 225 3.82 6.43 -1.77
CA THR A 225 3.15 6.72 -3.05
C THR A 225 4.15 6.67 -4.19
N THR A 226 3.69 6.47 -5.41
CA THR A 226 4.51 6.77 -6.59
C THR A 226 4.95 8.23 -6.56
N VAL A 227 6.20 8.50 -6.95
CA VAL A 227 6.69 9.86 -7.19
C VAL A 227 6.29 10.28 -8.60
N VAL A 228 5.14 10.93 -8.73
CA VAL A 228 4.52 11.25 -10.03
C VAL A 228 5.28 12.40 -10.68
N ALA A 229 5.98 12.13 -11.77
CA ALA A 229 6.59 13.15 -12.60
C ALA A 229 5.50 13.82 -13.45
N GLU A 230 5.45 15.15 -13.40
CA GLU A 230 4.53 15.93 -14.22
C GLU A 230 4.75 15.62 -15.70
N GLN A 231 3.71 15.43 -16.49
CA GLN A 231 3.83 15.46 -17.94
C GLN A 231 3.84 16.93 -18.39
N LEU A 232 5.00 17.43 -18.82
CA LEU A 232 5.10 18.78 -19.36
C LEU A 232 4.53 18.82 -20.78
N PRO A 233 3.52 19.67 -21.06
CA PRO A 233 3.08 19.90 -22.42
C PRO A 233 4.21 20.51 -23.27
N PRO A 234 4.30 20.20 -24.57
CA PRO A 234 5.26 20.83 -25.48
C PRO A 234 5.19 22.37 -25.45
N GLU A 235 4.00 22.92 -25.23
CA GLU A 235 3.70 24.36 -25.12
C GLU A 235 3.92 24.96 -23.72
N ALA A 236 4.53 24.22 -22.78
CA ALA A 236 4.82 24.75 -21.45
C ALA A 236 5.60 26.07 -21.54
N ALA A 237 5.24 27.03 -20.68
CA ALA A 237 5.86 28.36 -20.67
C ALA A 237 7.40 28.25 -20.64
N PRO A 238 8.12 29.06 -21.44
CA PRO A 238 9.58 29.06 -21.43
C PRO A 238 10.13 29.19 -20.00
N GLY A 239 10.93 28.21 -19.58
CA GLY A 239 11.54 28.18 -18.23
C GLY A 239 10.74 27.45 -17.15
N ARG A 240 9.56 26.87 -17.45
CA ARG A 240 8.86 26.00 -16.48
C ARG A 240 9.56 24.64 -16.37
N LEU A 241 10.14 24.37 -15.20
CA LEU A 241 10.79 23.09 -14.91
C LEU A 241 9.75 22.01 -14.55
N PRO A 242 10.02 20.73 -14.86
CA PRO A 242 9.13 19.64 -14.49
C PRO A 242 9.09 19.46 -12.98
N ARG A 243 7.91 19.08 -12.48
CA ARG A 243 7.66 18.85 -11.06
C ARG A 243 7.43 17.38 -10.76
N LEU A 244 7.60 17.02 -9.49
CA LEU A 244 7.23 15.72 -8.92
C LEU A 244 6.13 15.95 -7.89
N PHE A 245 5.12 15.07 -7.87
CA PHE A 245 4.02 15.08 -6.90
C PHE A 245 3.92 13.75 -6.17
N PHE A 246 3.83 13.79 -4.85
CA PHE A 246 3.73 12.58 -4.01
C PHE A 246 3.20 12.91 -2.62
N GLY A 247 2.80 11.87 -1.89
CA GLY A 247 2.39 11.95 -0.49
C GLY A 247 3.36 11.20 0.43
N ASP A 248 3.38 11.60 1.70
CA ASP A 248 4.08 10.86 2.75
C ASP A 248 3.13 10.23 3.78
N TYR A 249 3.71 9.29 4.52
CA TYR A 249 3.01 8.51 5.53
C TYR A 249 2.53 9.36 6.72
N LEU A 250 3.11 10.55 6.90
CA LEU A 250 2.68 11.54 7.88
C LEU A 250 1.56 12.45 7.33
N GLY A 251 0.92 12.13 6.21
CA GLY A 251 -0.24 12.89 5.73
C GLY A 251 0.13 14.17 4.96
N ASN A 252 1.39 14.37 4.56
CA ASN A 252 1.78 15.52 3.75
C ASN A 252 1.76 15.18 2.26
N VAL A 253 1.52 16.20 1.44
CA VAL A 253 1.60 16.17 -0.02
C VAL A 253 2.63 17.21 -0.45
N TYR A 254 3.44 16.86 -1.44
CA TYR A 254 4.55 17.69 -1.91
C TYR A 254 4.41 17.97 -3.40
N ALA A 255 4.85 19.17 -3.80
CA ALA A 255 5.47 19.36 -5.11
C ALA A 255 6.96 19.60 -4.92
N MET A 256 7.75 19.00 -5.80
CA MET A 256 9.20 19.09 -5.80
C MET A 256 9.69 19.36 -7.21
N ASP A 257 10.78 20.11 -7.35
CA ASP A 257 11.46 20.29 -8.62
C ASP A 257 12.15 18.99 -9.04
N ALA A 258 11.83 18.46 -10.22
CA ALA A 258 12.29 17.14 -10.65
C ALA A 258 13.79 17.09 -10.99
N LEU A 259 14.43 18.24 -11.23
CA LEU A 259 15.84 18.32 -11.64
C LEU A 259 16.77 18.51 -10.44
N THR A 260 16.27 19.15 -9.38
CA THR A 260 17.07 19.55 -8.23
C THR A 260 16.68 18.84 -6.93
N GLY A 261 15.50 18.22 -6.87
CA GLY A 261 14.96 17.64 -5.64
C GLY A 261 14.44 18.68 -4.62
N LYS A 262 14.43 19.96 -4.98
CA LYS A 262 13.99 21.02 -4.07
C LYS A 262 12.46 20.99 -3.90
N VAL A 263 11.99 20.94 -2.66
CA VAL A 263 10.55 21.11 -2.35
C VAL A 263 10.10 22.51 -2.76
N LEU A 264 9.06 22.56 -3.59
CA LEU A 264 8.42 23.79 -4.07
C LEU A 264 7.31 24.23 -3.11
N TRP A 265 6.47 23.27 -2.72
CA TRP A 265 5.46 23.46 -1.68
C TRP A 265 5.18 22.13 -0.96
N ARG A 266 4.61 22.25 0.24
CA ARG A 266 4.14 21.14 1.07
C ARG A 266 2.80 21.51 1.70
N THR A 267 1.81 20.64 1.56
CA THR A 267 0.47 20.81 2.13
C THR A 267 0.09 19.56 2.91
N ARG A 268 -0.49 19.72 4.11
CA ARG A 268 -1.21 18.63 4.79
C ARG A 268 -2.70 18.79 4.47
N PRO A 269 -3.29 17.98 3.57
CA PRO A 269 -4.66 18.19 3.16
C PRO A 269 -5.65 17.93 4.29
N ASP A 270 -5.35 17.08 5.27
CA ASP A 270 -6.29 16.76 6.36
C ASP A 270 -5.67 17.00 7.74
N ASP A 271 -6.35 17.77 8.60
CA ASP A 271 -5.88 18.13 9.94
C ASP A 271 -6.04 17.00 10.96
N HIS A 272 -6.68 15.88 10.61
CA HIS A 272 -6.79 14.73 11.51
C HIS A 272 -5.39 14.17 11.81
N ALA A 273 -5.06 13.98 13.09
CA ALA A 273 -3.71 13.59 13.54
C ALA A 273 -3.23 12.24 12.95
N ASN A 274 -4.18 11.35 12.63
CA ASN A 274 -3.91 10.04 12.06
C ASN A 274 -4.11 9.97 10.53
N ALA A 275 -4.32 11.10 9.84
CA ALA A 275 -4.41 11.12 8.38
C ALA A 275 -3.06 10.76 7.74
N THR A 276 -3.10 9.95 6.69
CA THR A 276 -1.94 9.49 5.93
C THR A 276 -2.22 9.49 4.43
N ILE A 277 -1.18 9.65 3.60
CA ILE A 277 -1.29 9.56 2.15
C ILE A 277 -0.63 8.26 1.69
N THR A 278 -1.46 7.27 1.37
CA THR A 278 -1.02 5.94 0.91
C THR A 278 -1.37 5.65 -0.55
N GLY A 279 -2.45 6.25 -1.06
CA GLY A 279 -2.80 6.24 -2.47
C GLY A 279 -2.03 7.32 -3.23
N THR A 280 -1.59 7.04 -4.45
CA THR A 280 -0.85 8.02 -5.24
C THR A 280 -1.76 9.16 -5.72
N PRO A 281 -1.39 10.44 -5.49
CA PRO A 281 -2.08 11.60 -6.05
C PRO A 281 -2.07 11.63 -7.58
N VAL A 282 -3.10 12.19 -8.21
CA VAL A 282 -3.25 12.22 -9.68
C VAL A 282 -3.32 13.66 -10.18
N PRO A 283 -2.34 14.14 -10.97
CA PRO A 283 -2.38 15.45 -11.59
C PRO A 283 -3.27 15.46 -12.84
N HIS A 284 -4.09 16.50 -13.01
CA HIS A 284 -4.86 16.74 -14.23
C HIS A 284 -5.41 18.18 -14.25
N ASP A 285 -5.25 18.86 -15.39
CA ASP A 285 -5.77 20.20 -15.66
C ASP A 285 -5.47 21.23 -14.55
N GLY A 286 -4.24 21.21 -14.02
CA GLY A 286 -3.78 22.15 -12.98
C GLY A 286 -4.21 21.78 -11.56
N LEU A 287 -4.96 20.69 -11.38
CA LEU A 287 -5.34 20.14 -10.08
C LEU A 287 -4.61 18.84 -9.76
N LEU A 288 -4.34 18.63 -8.48
CA LEU A 288 -3.80 17.38 -7.94
C LEU A 288 -4.87 16.74 -7.05
N TYR A 289 -5.40 15.59 -7.47
CA TYR A 289 -6.39 14.84 -6.69
C TYR A 289 -5.69 13.90 -5.72
N VAL A 290 -5.84 14.16 -4.43
CA VAL A 290 -5.14 13.46 -3.36
C VAL A 290 -6.13 12.56 -2.60
N PRO A 291 -5.97 11.22 -2.66
CA PRO A 291 -6.70 10.31 -1.79
C PRO A 291 -6.14 10.35 -0.36
N VAL A 292 -7.02 10.36 0.65
CA VAL A 292 -6.67 10.46 2.07
C VAL A 292 -7.19 9.24 2.83
N SER A 293 -6.27 8.58 3.55
CA SER A 293 -6.50 7.41 4.39
C SER A 293 -6.12 7.70 5.85
N SER A 294 -6.22 6.71 6.74
CA SER A 294 -5.84 6.86 8.14
C SER A 294 -5.28 5.58 8.76
N LEU A 295 -4.40 5.75 9.76
CA LEU A 295 -4.01 4.67 10.67
C LEU A 295 -4.80 4.66 11.98
N GLU A 296 -5.84 5.49 12.12
CA GLU A 296 -6.70 5.44 13.31
C GLU A 296 -7.33 4.05 13.51
N VAL A 297 -7.49 3.29 12.43
CA VAL A 297 -7.88 1.87 12.43
C VAL A 297 -7.05 1.02 13.42
N LEU A 298 -5.77 1.34 13.62
CA LEU A 298 -4.90 0.65 14.57
C LEU A 298 -4.92 1.26 15.98
N ASN A 299 -5.25 2.55 16.12
CA ASN A 299 -5.40 3.17 17.44
C ASN A 299 -6.61 2.59 18.20
N ALA A 300 -7.59 2.03 17.47
CA ALA A 300 -8.73 1.31 18.04
C ALA A 300 -8.33 0.13 18.95
N LEU A 301 -7.09 -0.35 18.88
CA LEU A 301 -6.57 -1.39 19.79
C LEU A 301 -6.52 -0.94 21.25
N ASP A 302 -6.33 0.36 21.50
CA ASP A 302 -6.25 0.92 22.85
C ASP A 302 -7.64 1.25 23.37
N GLU A 303 -8.09 0.57 24.43
CA GLU A 303 -9.36 0.81 25.11
C GLU A 303 -9.50 2.24 25.69
N LYS A 304 -8.38 2.95 25.85
CA LYS A 304 -8.30 4.35 26.34
C LYS A 304 -8.32 5.37 25.21
N TYR A 305 -8.18 4.95 23.96
CA TYR A 305 -8.30 5.82 22.80
C TYR A 305 -9.79 6.05 22.48
N ALA A 306 -10.18 7.32 22.36
CA ALA A 306 -11.54 7.69 21.97
C ALA A 306 -11.73 7.45 20.46
N CYS A 307 -12.01 6.20 20.10
CA CYS A 307 -12.13 5.76 18.71
C CYS A 307 -13.57 5.87 18.20
N CYS A 308 -13.83 6.24 16.95
CA CYS A 308 -12.90 6.77 15.97
C CYS A 308 -13.51 8.02 15.31
N THR A 309 -12.67 8.89 14.75
CA THR A 309 -13.09 10.22 14.29
C THR A 309 -12.67 10.58 12.87
N PHE A 310 -11.82 9.77 12.24
CA PHE A 310 -11.36 9.97 10.88
C PHE A 310 -12.51 9.83 9.88
N ARG A 311 -12.44 10.62 8.81
CA ARG A 311 -13.35 10.54 7.67
C ARG A 311 -12.50 10.49 6.41
N GLY A 312 -12.59 9.42 5.64
CA GLY A 312 -11.89 9.30 4.36
C GLY A 312 -12.28 10.43 3.41
N SER A 313 -11.37 10.79 2.51
CA SER A 313 -11.65 11.83 1.52
C SER A 313 -10.79 11.75 0.27
N VAL A 314 -11.25 12.40 -0.78
CA VAL A 314 -10.38 12.90 -1.85
C VAL A 314 -10.37 14.42 -1.78
N THR A 315 -9.17 15.01 -1.83
CA THR A 315 -8.97 16.47 -1.82
C THR A 315 -8.33 16.91 -3.13
N ALA A 316 -8.88 17.92 -3.79
CA ALA A 316 -8.21 18.56 -4.92
C ALA A 316 -7.35 19.73 -4.44
N LEU A 317 -6.08 19.72 -4.81
CA LEU A 317 -5.14 20.81 -4.56
C LEU A 317 -4.82 21.53 -5.88
N ASP A 318 -4.53 22.82 -5.81
CA ASP A 318 -3.84 23.52 -6.89
C ASP A 318 -2.43 22.94 -7.06
N MET A 319 -2.05 22.54 -8.27
CA MET A 319 -0.72 21.94 -8.50
C MET A 319 0.44 22.94 -8.30
N ASN A 320 0.18 24.25 -8.45
CA ASN A 320 1.21 25.29 -8.36
C ASN A 320 1.43 25.77 -6.93
N THR A 321 0.36 25.95 -6.16
CA THR A 321 0.42 26.52 -4.82
C THR A 321 0.24 25.49 -3.70
N GLY A 322 -0.35 24.33 -4.00
CA GLY A 322 -0.73 23.33 -3.01
C GLY A 322 -2.00 23.71 -2.23
N GLU A 323 -2.71 24.77 -2.62
CA GLU A 323 -3.93 25.22 -1.95
C GLU A 323 -5.10 24.26 -2.19
N ILE A 324 -5.88 23.99 -1.14
CA ILE A 324 -7.07 23.15 -1.24
C ILE A 324 -8.16 23.88 -2.03
N ARG A 325 -8.63 23.26 -3.11
CA ARG A 325 -9.74 23.77 -3.95
C ARG A 325 -11.08 23.22 -3.50
N TRP A 326 -11.14 21.92 -3.24
CA TRP A 326 -12.32 21.25 -2.71
C TRP A 326 -11.94 19.96 -1.99
N ARG A 327 -12.84 19.44 -1.16
CA ARG A 327 -12.74 18.12 -0.53
C ARG A 327 -14.06 17.38 -0.61
N HIS A 328 -14.00 16.12 -1.03
CA HIS A 328 -15.11 15.17 -0.95
C HIS A 328 -14.85 14.19 0.19
N PHE A 329 -15.67 14.20 1.23
CA PHE A 329 -15.60 13.17 2.28
C PHE A 329 -16.40 11.93 1.88
N THR A 330 -15.87 10.74 2.12
CA THR A 330 -16.58 9.46 1.96
C THR A 330 -17.65 9.31 3.03
N VAL A 331 -17.27 9.48 4.30
CA VAL A 331 -18.20 9.61 5.43
C VAL A 331 -18.68 11.05 5.51
N GLU A 332 -19.96 11.33 5.25
CA GLU A 332 -20.49 12.70 5.20
C GLU A 332 -20.81 13.27 6.59
N GLU A 333 -21.23 12.42 7.51
CA GLU A 333 -21.57 12.82 8.87
C GLU A 333 -20.32 13.08 9.71
N LYS A 334 -20.40 14.06 10.60
CA LYS A 334 -19.36 14.24 11.61
C LYS A 334 -19.54 13.18 12.71
N PRO A 335 -18.45 12.52 13.16
CA PRO A 335 -18.53 11.56 14.25
C PRO A 335 -19.13 12.20 15.50
N ALA A 336 -20.04 11.46 16.13
CA ALA A 336 -20.64 11.80 17.42
C ALA A 336 -20.47 10.62 18.38
N VAL A 337 -20.56 10.87 19.68
CA VAL A 337 -20.50 9.80 20.69
C VAL A 337 -21.67 8.83 20.49
N LYS A 338 -21.35 7.56 20.28
CA LYS A 338 -22.31 6.45 20.10
C LYS A 338 -22.34 5.51 21.30
N GLY A 339 -21.27 5.48 22.08
CA GLY A 339 -21.15 4.60 23.23
C GLY A 339 -19.92 4.88 24.06
N LYS A 340 -19.56 3.93 24.91
CA LYS A 340 -18.34 3.95 25.70
C LYS A 340 -17.74 2.54 25.79
N THR A 341 -16.43 2.46 25.89
CA THR A 341 -15.72 1.23 26.24
C THR A 341 -16.00 0.83 27.69
N THR A 342 -15.55 -0.37 28.09
CA THR A 342 -15.65 -0.87 29.47
C THR A 342 -14.98 0.03 30.51
N VAL A 343 -13.94 0.76 30.12
CA VAL A 343 -13.22 1.73 30.98
C VAL A 343 -13.79 3.15 30.90
N GLY A 344 -14.91 3.34 30.19
CA GLY A 344 -15.64 4.61 30.11
C GLY A 344 -15.17 5.57 29.03
N THR A 345 -14.21 5.17 28.19
CA THR A 345 -13.72 5.96 27.05
C THR A 345 -14.82 6.12 26.00
N PRO A 346 -15.10 7.31 25.45
CA PRO A 346 -16.11 7.48 24.40
C PRO A 346 -15.79 6.71 23.12
N ILE A 347 -16.80 6.06 22.55
CA ILE A 347 -16.77 5.51 21.19
C ILE A 347 -17.53 6.48 20.28
N LEU A 348 -16.90 6.92 19.18
CA LEU A 348 -17.43 7.89 18.22
C LEU A 348 -17.66 7.27 16.85
N GLY A 349 -18.70 7.73 16.14
CA GLY A 349 -19.01 7.30 14.78
C GLY A 349 -20.14 8.11 14.12
N PRO A 350 -20.42 7.90 12.83
CA PRO A 350 -19.68 7.02 11.92
C PRO A 350 -18.28 7.59 11.59
N SER A 351 -17.35 6.73 11.21
CA SER A 351 -15.97 7.09 10.88
C SER A 351 -15.34 6.09 9.90
N GLY A 352 -14.12 6.34 9.45
CA GLY A 352 -13.39 5.50 8.50
C GLY A 352 -13.74 5.80 7.06
N ALA A 353 -14.05 4.75 6.30
CA ALA A 353 -14.17 4.70 4.84
C ALA A 353 -12.98 5.37 4.13
N PRO A 354 -11.72 5.00 4.45
CA PRO A 354 -10.52 5.65 3.92
C PRO A 354 -10.43 5.52 2.39
N VAL A 355 -9.79 6.48 1.73
CA VAL A 355 -9.44 6.37 0.31
C VAL A 355 -7.95 6.13 0.20
N TRP A 356 -7.56 4.90 -0.12
CA TRP A 356 -6.15 4.48 -0.12
C TRP A 356 -5.68 3.89 -1.46
N ASN A 357 -6.53 3.92 -2.47
CA ASN A 357 -6.19 3.66 -3.87
C ASN A 357 -5.97 4.96 -4.65
N SER A 358 -5.24 4.88 -5.77
CA SER A 358 -5.13 6.00 -6.72
C SER A 358 -6.44 6.21 -7.48
N PRO A 359 -7.00 7.44 -7.47
CA PRO A 359 -8.19 7.78 -8.26
C PRO A 359 -7.99 7.60 -9.77
N THR A 360 -9.07 7.37 -10.51
CA THR A 360 -9.09 7.27 -11.98
C THR A 360 -9.84 8.44 -12.58
N ILE A 361 -9.23 9.09 -13.57
CA ILE A 361 -9.80 10.26 -14.24
C ILE A 361 -10.54 9.86 -15.50
N ASP A 362 -11.73 10.42 -15.66
CA ASP A 362 -12.50 10.42 -16.90
C ASP A 362 -12.79 11.83 -17.36
N ALA A 363 -11.78 12.43 -18.00
CA ALA A 363 -11.83 13.80 -18.51
C ALA A 363 -13.01 14.03 -19.47
N ALA A 364 -13.33 13.04 -20.32
CA ALA A 364 -14.45 13.13 -21.26
C ALA A 364 -15.81 13.29 -20.56
N ARG A 365 -15.98 12.70 -19.38
CA ARG A 365 -17.21 12.83 -18.57
C ARG A 365 -17.09 13.91 -17.48
N GLY A 366 -15.90 14.45 -17.25
CA GLY A 366 -15.62 15.36 -16.15
C GLY A 366 -15.68 14.68 -14.78
N VAL A 367 -15.32 13.39 -14.67
CA VAL A 367 -15.51 12.57 -13.46
C VAL A 367 -14.20 12.01 -12.92
N LEU A 368 -14.10 11.97 -11.60
CA LEU A 368 -13.11 11.22 -10.85
C LEU A 368 -13.75 9.99 -10.21
N TYR A 369 -13.16 8.81 -10.42
CA TYR A 369 -13.57 7.55 -9.82
C TYR A 369 -12.58 7.11 -8.74
N PHE A 370 -13.07 6.65 -7.59
CA PHE A 370 -12.23 6.08 -6.53
C PHE A 370 -13.03 5.12 -5.65
N GLY A 371 -12.34 4.21 -4.97
CA GLY A 371 -12.93 3.30 -3.99
C GLY A 371 -12.66 3.72 -2.55
N SER A 372 -13.58 3.44 -1.64
CA SER A 372 -13.35 3.51 -0.19
C SER A 372 -13.03 2.13 0.41
N GLY A 373 -12.43 2.15 1.59
CA GLY A 373 -12.41 1.01 2.50
C GLY A 373 -13.63 0.96 3.43
N GLU A 374 -13.47 0.20 4.49
CA GLU A 374 -14.41 -0.07 5.57
C GLU A 374 -14.66 1.14 6.50
N ASN A 375 -15.82 1.18 7.17
CA ASN A 375 -16.04 2.13 8.27
C ASN A 375 -15.28 1.68 9.52
N TYR A 376 -14.70 2.59 10.31
CA TYR A 376 -13.99 2.19 11.54
C TYR A 376 -14.91 2.02 12.75
N SER A 377 -16.10 2.61 12.71
CA SER A 377 -17.05 2.55 13.82
C SER A 377 -18.50 2.57 13.35
N SER A 378 -19.36 1.99 14.17
CA SER A 378 -20.80 1.94 13.93
C SER A 378 -21.42 3.35 13.91
N PRO A 379 -22.48 3.57 13.10
CA PRO A 379 -23.04 2.62 12.14
C PRO A 379 -22.15 2.52 10.89
N ALA A 380 -22.08 1.32 10.31
CA ALA A 380 -21.63 1.17 8.94
C ALA A 380 -22.60 1.92 8.00
N ASP A 381 -22.08 2.88 7.25
CA ASP A 381 -22.89 3.67 6.33
C ASP A 381 -22.92 3.03 4.92
N ARG A 382 -23.48 3.73 3.94
CA ARG A 382 -23.54 3.26 2.55
C ARG A 382 -22.25 3.58 1.76
N ASN A 383 -21.24 4.10 2.45
CA ASN A 383 -20.00 4.64 1.89
C ASN A 383 -18.78 3.77 2.24
N SER A 384 -18.91 2.76 3.10
CA SER A 384 -17.94 1.65 3.20
C SER A 384 -17.94 0.83 1.92
N ASP A 385 -16.76 0.36 1.51
CA ASP A 385 -16.55 -0.50 0.34
C ASP A 385 -17.32 -0.03 -0.89
N ALA A 386 -17.23 1.27 -1.18
CA ALA A 386 -18.03 1.90 -2.21
C ALA A 386 -17.16 2.56 -3.27
N VAL A 387 -17.60 2.43 -4.51
CA VAL A 387 -17.08 3.18 -5.64
C VAL A 387 -17.82 4.50 -5.73
N PHE A 388 -17.08 5.58 -5.80
CA PHE A 388 -17.61 6.92 -5.98
C PHE A 388 -17.31 7.42 -7.38
N ALA A 389 -18.26 8.18 -7.91
CA ALA A 389 -18.03 9.09 -9.02
C ALA A 389 -18.30 10.51 -8.55
N VAL A 390 -17.28 11.35 -8.58
CA VAL A 390 -17.40 12.77 -8.22
C VAL A 390 -17.02 13.65 -9.39
N ASP A 391 -17.61 14.84 -9.47
CA ASP A 391 -17.26 15.84 -10.46
C ASP A 391 -15.81 16.34 -10.25
N LEU A 392 -15.01 16.40 -11.32
CA LEU A 392 -13.60 16.80 -11.25
C LEU A 392 -13.41 18.23 -10.72
N LYS A 393 -14.32 19.14 -11.06
CA LYS A 393 -14.16 20.57 -10.76
C LYS A 393 -14.65 20.93 -9.36
N THR A 394 -15.72 20.27 -8.91
CA THR A 394 -16.44 20.66 -7.68
C THR A 394 -16.31 19.64 -6.55
N GLY A 395 -15.98 18.38 -6.87
CA GLY A 395 -16.01 17.28 -5.89
C GLY A 395 -17.43 16.81 -5.53
N GLU A 396 -18.47 17.30 -6.21
CA GLU A 396 -19.85 16.87 -5.98
C GLU A 396 -20.05 15.41 -6.41
N ARG A 397 -20.71 14.63 -5.55
CA ARG A 397 -21.03 13.23 -5.84
C ARG A 397 -22.05 13.14 -6.96
N ARG A 398 -21.72 12.40 -8.01
CA ARG A 398 -22.66 12.07 -9.10
C ARG A 398 -23.41 10.77 -8.81
N TRP A 399 -22.68 9.74 -8.38
CA TRP A 399 -23.26 8.47 -7.96
C TRP A 399 -22.29 7.72 -7.05
N GLN A 400 -22.80 6.70 -6.35
CA GLN A 400 -21.98 5.71 -5.66
C GLN A 400 -22.53 4.29 -5.89
N PHE A 401 -21.67 3.29 -5.77
CA PHE A 401 -22.03 1.88 -5.76
C PHE A 401 -21.29 1.16 -4.64
N GLN A 402 -22.02 0.62 -3.66
CA GLN A 402 -21.45 -0.14 -2.54
C GLN A 402 -21.33 -1.61 -2.92
N THR A 403 -20.12 -2.18 -2.86
CA THR A 403 -19.84 -3.59 -3.17
C THR A 403 -20.17 -4.50 -1.99
N THR A 404 -19.87 -4.05 -0.77
CA THR A 404 -20.14 -4.77 0.48
C THR A 404 -20.87 -3.85 1.45
N SER A 405 -22.05 -4.25 1.90
CA SER A 405 -22.82 -3.48 2.90
C SER A 405 -22.46 -3.91 4.32
N ARG A 406 -22.58 -2.98 5.26
CA ARG A 406 -22.35 -3.23 6.70
C ARG A 406 -20.92 -3.64 7.03
N ASP A 407 -19.94 -3.21 6.24
CA ASP A 407 -18.55 -3.36 6.63
C ASP A 407 -18.13 -2.21 7.54
N SER A 408 -18.18 -2.48 8.85
CA SER A 408 -17.45 -1.69 9.81
C SER A 408 -16.49 -2.57 10.58
N TRP A 409 -15.21 -2.27 10.47
CA TRP A 409 -14.13 -3.02 11.08
C TRP A 409 -13.01 -2.07 11.51
N ASN A 410 -12.32 -2.44 12.59
CA ASN A 410 -11.07 -1.82 12.98
C ASN A 410 -10.16 -2.86 13.67
N GLY A 411 -8.92 -2.49 13.97
CA GLY A 411 -7.95 -3.42 14.56
C GLY A 411 -8.42 -4.07 15.86
N SER A 412 -9.31 -3.43 16.63
CA SER A 412 -9.86 -3.99 17.87
C SER A 412 -10.62 -5.29 17.64
N CYS A 413 -11.27 -5.46 16.48
CA CYS A 413 -12.04 -6.65 16.13
C CYS A 413 -11.19 -7.91 15.99
N SER A 414 -9.93 -7.78 15.59
CA SER A 414 -9.08 -8.94 15.30
C SER A 414 -7.87 -9.09 16.23
N PHE A 415 -7.37 -7.99 16.80
CA PHE A 415 -6.08 -8.02 17.51
C PHE A 415 -6.15 -7.60 18.99
N ALA A 416 -7.27 -7.04 19.47
CA ALA A 416 -7.41 -6.63 20.86
C ALA A 416 -8.20 -7.66 21.68
N THR A 417 -7.65 -8.09 22.82
CA THR A 417 -8.36 -8.93 23.78
C THR A 417 -9.61 -8.20 24.30
N GLY A 418 -10.77 -8.84 24.20
CA GLY A 418 -12.04 -8.26 24.66
C GLY A 418 -12.65 -7.21 23.72
N HIS A 419 -12.00 -6.94 22.58
CA HIS A 419 -12.53 -6.14 21.47
C HIS A 419 -13.16 -4.79 21.89
N PRO A 420 -12.49 -3.98 22.74
CA PRO A 420 -13.09 -2.84 23.44
C PRO A 420 -13.68 -1.75 22.52
N ASN A 421 -13.16 -1.62 21.29
CA ASN A 421 -13.61 -0.64 20.31
C ASN A 421 -14.15 -1.30 19.02
N CYS A 422 -14.37 -2.61 19.00
CA CYS A 422 -14.89 -3.25 17.79
C CYS A 422 -16.34 -2.81 17.54
N PRO A 423 -16.68 -2.29 16.35
CA PRO A 423 -18.06 -1.97 15.98
C PRO A 423 -18.99 -3.18 16.10
N GLU A 424 -20.28 -2.91 16.30
CA GLU A 424 -21.32 -3.95 16.41
C GLU A 424 -21.38 -4.83 15.16
N GLU A 425 -21.13 -4.24 13.98
CA GLU A 425 -21.16 -4.95 12.71
C GLU A 425 -20.07 -6.02 12.59
N ASN A 426 -18.90 -5.81 13.19
CA ASN A 426 -17.72 -6.68 13.06
C ASN A 426 -17.51 -7.15 11.60
N GLY A 427 -17.36 -6.17 10.72
CA GLY A 427 -17.32 -6.34 9.27
C GLY A 427 -16.09 -7.10 8.78
N PRO A 428 -16.10 -7.53 7.51
CA PRO A 428 -15.06 -8.40 6.95
C PRO A 428 -13.77 -7.71 6.49
N ASP A 429 -13.69 -6.37 6.46
CA ASP A 429 -12.58 -5.60 5.86
C ASP A 429 -12.38 -5.96 4.36
N PHE A 430 -13.43 -5.71 3.57
CA PHE A 430 -13.52 -6.02 2.15
C PHE A 430 -13.33 -4.81 1.23
N ASP A 431 -12.45 -3.91 1.66
CA ASP A 431 -12.08 -2.67 0.99
C ASP A 431 -12.03 -2.74 -0.54
N ILE A 432 -12.39 -1.62 -1.17
CA ILE A 432 -11.98 -1.33 -2.54
C ILE A 432 -10.54 -0.83 -2.54
N ALA A 433 -9.64 -1.79 -2.41
CA ALA A 433 -8.21 -1.61 -2.30
C ALA A 433 -7.51 -1.28 -3.63
N ALA A 434 -7.99 -1.90 -4.73
CA ALA A 434 -7.45 -1.67 -6.06
C ALA A 434 -8.07 -0.44 -6.74
N SER A 435 -7.27 0.31 -7.48
CA SER A 435 -7.77 1.42 -8.30
C SER A 435 -8.80 0.94 -9.32
N VAL A 436 -9.88 1.71 -9.45
CA VAL A 436 -10.97 1.44 -10.40
C VAL A 436 -10.45 1.60 -11.83
N LEU A 437 -10.59 0.59 -12.70
CA LEU A 437 -10.14 0.72 -14.09
C LEU A 437 -11.27 1.24 -14.96
N LYS A 438 -10.99 2.24 -15.82
CA LYS A 438 -11.88 2.59 -16.94
C LYS A 438 -11.39 1.89 -18.19
N VAL A 439 -12.17 0.94 -18.72
CA VAL A 439 -11.80 0.07 -19.84
C VAL A 439 -12.76 0.28 -21.00
N GLU A 440 -12.23 0.32 -22.23
CA GLU A 440 -13.07 0.35 -23.43
C GLU A 440 -13.60 -1.07 -23.71
N ALA A 441 -14.91 -1.24 -23.59
CA ALA A 441 -15.65 -2.48 -23.83
C ALA A 441 -16.09 -2.65 -25.31
N GLY A 442 -15.48 -1.88 -26.23
CA GLY A 442 -15.75 -1.87 -27.66
C GLY A 442 -16.93 -0.99 -28.10
N LYS A 443 -16.91 -0.57 -29.37
CA LYS A 443 -17.90 0.33 -30.00
C LYS A 443 -18.07 1.66 -29.24
N GLY A 444 -16.98 2.20 -28.68
CA GLY A 444 -17.00 3.45 -27.92
C GLY A 444 -17.75 3.39 -26.58
N ARG A 445 -18.01 2.18 -26.06
CA ARG A 445 -18.59 2.02 -24.71
C ARG A 445 -17.49 1.77 -23.70
N ASP A 446 -17.51 2.56 -22.63
CA ASP A 446 -16.65 2.35 -21.48
C ASP A 446 -17.34 1.51 -20.40
N ILE A 447 -16.54 0.77 -19.65
CA ILE A 447 -16.94 0.06 -18.43
C ILE A 447 -15.94 0.36 -17.32
N LEU A 448 -16.43 0.48 -16.09
CA LEU A 448 -15.56 0.47 -14.91
C LEU A 448 -15.37 -0.96 -14.43
N VAL A 449 -14.13 -1.37 -14.20
CA VAL A 449 -13.81 -2.66 -13.57
C VAL A 449 -13.29 -2.40 -12.17
N VAL A 450 -13.91 -3.07 -11.20
CA VAL A 450 -13.69 -2.85 -9.77
C VAL A 450 -13.42 -4.21 -9.13
N ALA A 451 -12.29 -4.36 -8.46
CA ALA A 451 -11.91 -5.60 -7.79
C ALA A 451 -11.60 -5.31 -6.31
N PRO A 452 -12.58 -5.48 -5.41
CA PRO A 452 -12.43 -5.36 -3.97
C PRO A 452 -11.66 -6.55 -3.35
N LYS A 453 -11.30 -6.41 -2.08
CA LYS A 453 -10.72 -7.49 -1.28
C LYS A 453 -11.67 -8.68 -1.09
N SER A 454 -12.97 -8.55 -1.36
CA SER A 454 -13.91 -9.69 -1.31
C SER A 454 -13.69 -10.75 -2.40
N GLY A 455 -12.86 -10.47 -3.41
CA GLY A 455 -12.63 -11.37 -4.54
C GLY A 455 -13.76 -11.43 -5.57
N ASN A 456 -14.80 -10.60 -5.42
CA ASN A 456 -15.85 -10.43 -6.42
C ASN A 456 -15.53 -9.23 -7.32
N VAL A 457 -15.15 -9.47 -8.57
CA VAL A 457 -14.91 -8.39 -9.53
C VAL A 457 -16.23 -7.92 -10.12
N HIS A 458 -16.41 -6.62 -10.24
CA HIS A 458 -17.61 -5.98 -10.77
C HIS A 458 -17.31 -5.19 -12.04
N GLY A 459 -18.23 -5.28 -13.00
CA GLY A 459 -18.32 -4.34 -14.11
C GLY A 459 -19.43 -3.33 -13.85
N LEU A 460 -19.12 -2.04 -13.85
CA LEU A 460 -20.09 -0.97 -13.60
C LEU A 460 -20.21 -0.03 -14.81
N SER A 461 -21.41 0.52 -15.01
CA SER A 461 -21.64 1.61 -15.96
C SER A 461 -20.98 2.91 -15.46
N PRO A 462 -20.06 3.54 -16.23
CA PRO A 462 -19.41 4.79 -15.80
C PRO A 462 -20.38 5.97 -15.58
N ASN A 463 -21.53 5.95 -16.26
CA ASN A 463 -22.52 7.03 -16.20
C ASN A 463 -23.43 6.94 -14.97
N THR A 464 -23.70 5.73 -14.48
CA THR A 464 -24.76 5.49 -13.47
C THR A 464 -24.30 4.71 -12.24
N GLY A 465 -23.11 4.11 -12.27
CA GLY A 465 -22.65 3.18 -11.23
C GLY A 465 -23.37 1.83 -11.24
N ARG A 466 -24.36 1.61 -12.12
CA ARG A 466 -25.12 0.36 -12.17
C ARG A 466 -24.21 -0.80 -12.55
N GLN A 467 -24.22 -1.86 -11.74
CA GLN A 467 -23.57 -3.12 -12.05
C GLN A 467 -24.15 -3.75 -13.32
N VAL A 468 -23.28 -4.14 -14.24
CA VAL A 468 -23.63 -4.83 -15.48
C VAL A 468 -23.26 -6.31 -15.47
N TRP A 469 -22.20 -6.68 -14.73
CA TRP A 469 -21.81 -8.07 -14.47
C TRP A 469 -21.01 -8.15 -13.16
N GLN A 470 -20.89 -9.36 -12.63
CA GLN A 470 -20.05 -9.69 -11.49
C GLN A 470 -19.44 -11.07 -11.69
N SER A 471 -18.18 -11.22 -11.30
CA SER A 471 -17.41 -12.46 -11.43
C SER A 471 -16.57 -12.71 -10.20
N ARG A 472 -16.63 -13.92 -9.66
CA ARG A 472 -15.83 -14.31 -8.51
C ARG A 472 -14.47 -14.82 -8.98
N VAL A 473 -13.39 -14.23 -8.49
CA VAL A 473 -12.00 -14.61 -8.82
C VAL A 473 -11.19 -15.04 -7.59
N GLY A 474 -11.70 -14.74 -6.38
CA GLY A 474 -11.09 -15.08 -5.10
C GLY A 474 -12.15 -15.31 -4.00
N GLN A 475 -11.69 -15.73 -2.83
CA GLN A 475 -12.50 -15.90 -1.61
C GLN A 475 -12.66 -14.58 -0.84
N GLY A 476 -11.60 -13.78 -0.85
CA GLY A 476 -11.47 -12.57 -0.07
C GLY A 476 -11.06 -12.81 1.38
N SER A 477 -10.39 -11.81 1.94
CA SER A 477 -9.87 -11.77 3.31
C SER A 477 -9.50 -10.34 3.70
N ILE A 478 -9.22 -10.12 4.99
CA ILE A 478 -8.72 -8.83 5.53
C ILE A 478 -7.43 -8.37 4.82
N GLN A 479 -6.56 -9.32 4.43
CA GLN A 479 -5.32 -9.03 3.70
C GLN A 479 -5.52 -9.01 2.19
N GLY A 480 -6.70 -9.38 1.71
CA GLY A 480 -7.11 -9.22 0.32
C GLY A 480 -7.96 -10.33 -0.27
N GLY A 481 -8.41 -10.00 -1.46
CA GLY A 481 -8.74 -10.85 -2.60
C GLY A 481 -7.93 -10.24 -3.72
N THR A 482 -8.47 -9.21 -4.38
CA THR A 482 -7.62 -8.26 -5.11
C THR A 482 -7.16 -7.15 -4.18
N HIS A 483 -5.85 -7.07 -3.92
CA HIS A 483 -5.25 -6.11 -3.00
C HIS A 483 -4.95 -4.77 -3.68
N PHE A 484 -3.82 -4.59 -4.39
CA PHE A 484 -3.39 -3.22 -4.76
C PHE A 484 -3.77 -2.73 -6.17
N GLY A 485 -3.76 -3.58 -7.20
CA GLY A 485 -4.01 -3.06 -8.55
C GLY A 485 -4.09 -4.10 -9.65
N MET A 486 -5.06 -3.89 -10.53
CA MET A 486 -5.25 -4.63 -11.78
C MET A 486 -4.49 -3.96 -12.93
N ALA A 487 -4.36 -4.66 -14.06
CA ALA A 487 -3.95 -4.05 -15.33
C ALA A 487 -4.91 -4.44 -16.45
N ALA A 488 -5.00 -3.64 -17.51
CA ALA A 488 -5.88 -3.91 -18.65
C ALA A 488 -5.19 -3.70 -19.99
N GLU A 489 -5.15 -4.75 -20.80
CA GLU A 489 -4.73 -4.69 -22.21
C GLU A 489 -5.99 -4.70 -23.09
N GLY A 490 -6.40 -3.51 -23.53
CA GLY A 490 -7.71 -3.34 -24.18
C GLY A 490 -8.83 -3.80 -23.24
N TRP A 491 -9.68 -4.72 -23.71
CA TRP A 491 -10.80 -5.28 -22.93
C TRP A 491 -10.39 -6.45 -22.01
N ARG A 492 -9.16 -6.94 -22.10
CA ARG A 492 -8.65 -8.01 -21.23
C ARG A 492 -8.09 -7.41 -19.96
N VAL A 493 -8.64 -7.81 -18.80
CA VAL A 493 -8.21 -7.30 -17.50
C VAL A 493 -7.54 -8.41 -16.70
N TYR A 494 -6.33 -8.13 -16.24
CA TYR A 494 -5.54 -9.01 -15.38
C TYR A 494 -5.83 -8.66 -13.91
N VAL A 495 -6.34 -9.63 -13.17
CA VAL A 495 -6.79 -9.49 -11.79
C VAL A 495 -5.94 -10.36 -10.88
N PRO A 496 -4.97 -9.75 -10.15
CA PRO A 496 -4.19 -10.48 -9.17
C PRO A 496 -5.05 -10.82 -7.96
N VAL A 497 -4.81 -12.00 -7.41
CA VAL A 497 -5.53 -12.52 -6.26
C VAL A 497 -4.54 -12.99 -5.20
N VAL A 498 -4.79 -12.47 -4.01
CA VAL A 498 -4.25 -12.91 -2.73
C VAL A 498 -5.43 -13.45 -1.96
N ASP A 499 -5.40 -14.72 -1.61
CA ASP A 499 -6.37 -15.31 -0.70
C ASP A 499 -5.61 -16.02 0.42
N VAL A 500 -6.22 -16.15 1.58
CA VAL A 500 -5.68 -17.01 2.64
C VAL A 500 -5.92 -18.47 2.26
N MET A 501 -4.88 -19.30 2.31
CA MET A 501 -4.99 -20.72 1.95
C MET A 501 -5.89 -21.51 2.91
N MET A 502 -5.98 -21.06 4.17
CA MET A 502 -6.71 -21.72 5.25
C MET A 502 -7.74 -20.79 5.87
N LYS A 503 -8.91 -21.33 6.17
CA LYS A 503 -9.95 -20.70 6.99
C LYS A 503 -9.51 -20.63 8.45
N ALA A 504 -10.19 -19.82 9.25
CA ALA A 504 -9.97 -19.69 10.69
C ALA A 504 -10.14 -21.02 11.47
N ASP A 505 -10.87 -21.98 10.92
CA ASP A 505 -11.07 -23.32 11.49
C ASP A 505 -9.99 -24.34 11.08
N GLY A 506 -8.96 -23.90 10.35
CA GLY A 506 -7.86 -24.74 9.87
C GLY A 506 -8.18 -25.56 8.62
N THR A 507 -9.37 -25.39 8.01
CA THR A 507 -9.72 -26.06 6.75
C THR A 507 -9.29 -25.21 5.54
N PRO A 508 -8.84 -25.82 4.43
CA PRO A 508 -8.49 -25.06 3.23
C PRO A 508 -9.74 -24.45 2.56
N HIS A 509 -9.55 -23.32 1.88
CA HIS A 509 -10.58 -22.77 0.99
C HIS A 509 -10.75 -23.64 -0.28
N ASP A 510 -11.89 -23.54 -0.96
CA ASP A 510 -12.11 -24.24 -2.24
C ASP A 510 -11.15 -23.72 -3.33
N GLN A 511 -10.89 -24.55 -4.37
CA GLN A 511 -9.97 -24.18 -5.46
C GLN A 511 -10.43 -22.99 -6.33
N ALA A 512 -11.70 -22.56 -6.21
CA ALA A 512 -12.23 -21.46 -7.00
C ALA A 512 -11.73 -20.08 -6.51
N GLY A 513 -11.12 -20.00 -5.32
CA GLY A 513 -10.41 -18.81 -4.85
C GLY A 513 -9.07 -19.14 -4.22
N ALA A 514 -8.17 -19.68 -5.05
CA ALA A 514 -6.77 -19.88 -4.70
C ALA A 514 -5.91 -18.71 -5.18
N PRO A 515 -4.82 -18.38 -4.47
CA PRO A 515 -3.91 -17.28 -4.82
C PRO A 515 -3.35 -17.44 -6.24
N GLY A 516 -3.19 -16.32 -6.95
CA GLY A 516 -2.66 -16.34 -8.31
C GLY A 516 -3.10 -15.14 -9.15
N LEU A 517 -3.22 -15.37 -10.46
CA LEU A 517 -3.54 -14.34 -11.44
C LEU A 517 -4.67 -14.82 -12.36
N ASN A 518 -5.65 -13.96 -12.62
CA ASN A 518 -6.74 -14.25 -13.54
C ASN A 518 -6.72 -13.26 -14.69
N ALA A 519 -7.19 -13.65 -15.87
CA ALA A 519 -7.62 -12.71 -16.90
C ALA A 519 -9.13 -12.81 -17.09
N ILE A 520 -9.79 -11.66 -17.15
CA ILE A 520 -11.23 -11.55 -17.38
C ILE A 520 -11.51 -10.68 -18.60
N ASP A 521 -12.62 -10.96 -19.27
CA ASP A 521 -13.16 -10.10 -20.31
C ASP A 521 -14.02 -8.99 -19.70
N ALA A 522 -13.57 -7.75 -19.77
CA ALA A 522 -14.28 -6.60 -19.19
C ALA A 522 -15.68 -6.38 -19.78
N ARG A 523 -15.99 -6.94 -20.95
CA ARG A 523 -17.27 -6.72 -21.63
C ARG A 523 -18.41 -7.50 -20.98
N ASN A 524 -18.12 -8.64 -20.34
CA ASN A 524 -19.12 -9.57 -19.83
C ASN A 524 -18.72 -10.27 -18.52
N GLY A 525 -17.50 -10.04 -18.00
CA GLY A 525 -16.99 -10.62 -16.77
C GLY A 525 -16.46 -12.06 -16.92
N VAL A 526 -16.47 -12.66 -18.11
CA VAL A 526 -16.05 -14.06 -18.28
C VAL A 526 -14.55 -14.20 -18.01
N THR A 527 -14.18 -15.15 -17.14
CA THR A 527 -12.78 -15.55 -16.93
C THR A 527 -12.24 -16.22 -18.20
N LEU A 528 -11.18 -15.64 -18.76
CA LEU A 528 -10.49 -16.14 -19.95
C LEU A 528 -9.50 -17.24 -19.57
N TRP A 529 -8.74 -17.02 -18.50
CA TRP A 529 -7.82 -17.99 -17.92
C TRP A 529 -7.53 -17.65 -16.46
N THR A 530 -7.00 -18.66 -15.77
CA THR A 530 -6.59 -18.58 -14.37
C THR A 530 -5.26 -19.30 -14.20
N HIS A 531 -4.30 -18.62 -13.58
CA HIS A 531 -3.05 -19.19 -13.08
C HIS A 531 -3.12 -19.28 -11.56
N ARG A 532 -2.83 -20.45 -10.98
CA ARG A 532 -2.83 -20.67 -9.53
C ARG A 532 -1.41 -20.95 -9.03
N GLU A 533 -1.07 -20.37 -7.89
CA GLU A 533 0.22 -20.62 -7.25
C GLU A 533 0.25 -22.03 -6.63
N PRO A 534 1.29 -22.84 -6.88
CA PRO A 534 1.49 -24.10 -6.17
C PRO A 534 1.81 -23.86 -4.68
N GLU A 535 1.36 -24.76 -3.82
CA GLU A 535 1.49 -24.66 -2.35
C GLU A 535 2.95 -24.68 -1.85
N GLU A 536 3.86 -25.36 -2.56
CA GLU A 536 5.23 -25.65 -2.07
C GLU A 536 6.30 -24.58 -2.40
N LEU A 537 5.93 -23.38 -2.85
CA LEU A 537 6.91 -22.38 -3.33
C LEU A 537 7.77 -21.72 -2.25
N CYS A 538 7.44 -21.92 -0.97
CA CYS A 538 8.11 -21.22 0.11
C CYS A 538 9.39 -21.91 0.60
N HIS A 539 9.62 -23.19 0.29
CA HIS A 539 10.85 -23.92 0.66
C HIS A 539 11.34 -23.69 2.10
N GLY A 540 10.41 -23.56 3.06
CA GLY A 540 10.73 -23.30 4.48
C GLY A 540 11.12 -21.86 4.84
N ARG A 541 11.04 -20.89 3.91
CA ARG A 541 11.28 -19.47 4.20
C ARG A 541 10.26 -18.95 5.22
N LYS A 542 10.76 -18.38 6.31
CA LYS A 542 9.92 -17.70 7.30
C LYS A 542 9.18 -16.53 6.64
N PHE A 543 7.90 -16.32 6.99
CA PHE A 543 7.06 -15.22 6.49
C PHE A 543 6.77 -15.27 4.97
N CYS A 544 6.99 -16.42 4.33
CA CYS A 544 6.63 -16.63 2.95
C CYS A 544 5.20 -17.18 2.81
N GLU A 545 4.44 -16.61 1.89
CA GLU A 545 3.08 -17.05 1.54
C GLU A 545 2.88 -16.96 0.01
N PRO A 546 2.07 -17.85 -0.59
CA PRO A 546 1.69 -17.73 -1.99
C PRO A 546 0.74 -16.53 -2.21
N GLY A 547 0.70 -16.01 -3.43
CA GLY A 547 -0.24 -14.98 -3.85
C GLY A 547 0.38 -13.77 -4.50
N VAL A 548 -0.44 -13.07 -5.29
CA VAL A 548 -0.04 -11.91 -6.09
C VAL A 548 -0.63 -10.66 -5.47
N SER A 549 0.14 -9.97 -4.63
CA SER A 549 -0.35 -8.78 -3.91
C SER A 549 0.03 -7.48 -4.58
N ALA A 550 1.23 -7.40 -5.14
CA ALA A 550 1.66 -6.22 -5.87
C ALA A 550 0.72 -5.93 -7.04
N ALA A 551 0.50 -4.64 -7.33
CA ALA A 551 -0.22 -4.28 -8.54
C ALA A 551 0.46 -4.89 -9.78
N VAL A 552 -0.30 -5.42 -10.72
CA VAL A 552 0.27 -5.97 -11.95
C VAL A 552 0.50 -4.87 -12.99
N THR A 553 1.45 -5.08 -13.89
CA THR A 553 1.74 -4.15 -15.00
C THR A 553 1.71 -4.91 -16.32
N ALA A 554 0.94 -4.43 -17.29
CA ALA A 554 0.81 -5.05 -18.60
C ALA A 554 1.62 -4.28 -19.67
N MET A 555 2.04 -4.99 -20.70
CA MET A 555 2.53 -4.48 -21.98
C MET A 555 1.98 -5.40 -23.08
N PRO A 556 2.17 -5.11 -24.38
CA PRO A 556 1.63 -5.96 -25.44
C PRO A 556 1.95 -7.45 -25.26
N GLY A 557 0.91 -8.25 -25.01
CA GLY A 557 0.98 -9.70 -24.83
C GLY A 557 1.65 -10.22 -23.55
N VAL A 558 2.01 -9.35 -22.58
CA VAL A 558 2.72 -9.75 -21.34
C VAL A 558 2.16 -9.03 -20.12
N VAL A 559 2.06 -9.72 -18.99
CA VAL A 559 1.75 -9.14 -17.68
C VAL A 559 2.81 -9.51 -16.64
N PHE A 560 3.39 -8.50 -15.98
CA PHE A 560 4.35 -8.65 -14.89
C PHE A 560 3.65 -8.62 -13.54
N ALA A 561 4.06 -9.50 -12.62
CA ALA A 561 3.48 -9.63 -11.30
C ALA A 561 4.53 -9.91 -10.22
N GLY A 562 4.42 -9.19 -9.09
CA GLY A 562 5.22 -9.43 -7.88
C GLY A 562 4.45 -10.25 -6.85
N HIS A 563 5.07 -11.33 -6.37
CA HIS A 563 4.43 -12.29 -5.47
C HIS A 563 4.91 -12.12 -4.02
N TRP A 564 4.07 -12.56 -3.06
CA TRP A 564 4.42 -12.61 -1.64
C TRP A 564 5.50 -13.63 -1.30
N ASN A 565 5.64 -14.68 -2.11
CA ASN A 565 6.71 -15.66 -1.95
C ASN A 565 8.09 -15.15 -2.45
N GLY A 566 8.15 -13.91 -2.95
CA GLY A 566 9.37 -13.26 -3.44
C GLY A 566 9.70 -13.52 -4.90
N TRP A 567 8.87 -14.28 -5.63
CA TRP A 567 9.03 -14.45 -7.07
C TRP A 567 8.49 -13.23 -7.83
N PHE A 568 9.28 -12.75 -8.78
CA PHE A 568 8.84 -11.77 -9.79
C PHE A 568 8.68 -12.49 -11.12
N ARG A 569 7.48 -12.44 -11.71
CA ARG A 569 7.12 -13.24 -12.88
C ARG A 569 6.52 -12.39 -14.00
N ALA A 570 6.73 -12.85 -15.23
CA ALA A 570 6.06 -12.35 -16.42
C ALA A 570 5.23 -13.48 -17.04
N TYR A 571 3.96 -13.20 -17.34
CA TYR A 571 3.02 -14.16 -17.92
C TYR A 571 2.61 -13.73 -19.32
N GLU A 572 2.35 -14.71 -20.18
CA GLU A 572 1.71 -14.51 -21.47
C GLU A 572 0.26 -14.04 -21.26
N GLY A 573 -0.08 -12.88 -21.81
CA GLY A 573 -1.38 -12.25 -21.59
C GLY A 573 -2.58 -13.07 -22.07
N GLU A 574 -2.40 -13.92 -23.07
CA GLU A 574 -3.50 -14.70 -23.65
C GLU A 574 -3.77 -16.02 -22.91
N THR A 575 -2.78 -16.60 -22.26
CA THR A 575 -2.86 -17.96 -21.72
C THR A 575 -2.54 -18.07 -20.23
N GLY A 576 -1.90 -17.06 -19.64
CA GLY A 576 -1.39 -17.12 -18.28
C GLY A 576 -0.16 -18.03 -18.10
N LYS A 577 0.50 -18.43 -19.20
CA LYS A 577 1.75 -19.19 -19.14
C LYS A 577 2.90 -18.30 -18.66
N ILE A 578 3.72 -18.79 -17.74
CA ILE A 578 4.95 -18.09 -17.31
C ILE A 578 5.94 -18.04 -18.49
N LEU A 579 6.36 -16.83 -18.84
CA LEU A 579 7.38 -16.56 -19.88
C LEU A 579 8.77 -16.36 -19.27
N TRP A 580 8.81 -15.82 -18.06
CA TRP A 580 10.04 -15.50 -17.33
C TRP A 580 9.73 -15.40 -15.84
N GLU A 581 10.69 -15.80 -15.00
CA GLU A 581 10.59 -15.66 -13.54
C GLU A 581 11.97 -15.43 -12.90
N PHE A 582 11.96 -14.73 -11.77
CA PHE A 582 13.17 -14.41 -11.01
C PHE A 582 12.88 -14.42 -9.51
N ASP A 583 13.69 -15.17 -8.76
CA ASP A 583 13.63 -15.19 -7.30
C ASP A 583 14.31 -13.94 -6.73
N THR A 584 13.48 -13.03 -6.21
CA THR A 584 13.95 -11.78 -5.60
C THR A 584 14.25 -11.92 -4.12
N ALA A 585 13.78 -12.96 -3.43
CA ALA A 585 13.94 -13.11 -1.98
C ALA A 585 15.32 -13.66 -1.58
N ARG A 586 16.36 -12.92 -1.98
CA ARG A 586 17.79 -13.17 -1.72
C ARG A 586 18.57 -11.85 -1.70
N GLN A 587 19.88 -11.96 -1.50
CA GLN A 587 20.79 -10.81 -1.48
C GLN A 587 21.36 -10.49 -2.86
N PHE A 588 21.54 -9.20 -3.15
CA PHE A 588 22.12 -8.67 -4.39
C PHE A 588 23.19 -7.64 -4.07
N PRO A 589 24.36 -7.66 -4.74
CA PRO A 589 25.31 -6.56 -4.66
C PRO A 589 24.63 -5.25 -5.08
N ALA A 590 24.74 -4.22 -4.24
CA ALA A 590 24.07 -2.95 -4.43
C ALA A 590 25.03 -1.87 -4.92
N VAL A 591 24.53 -0.95 -5.75
CA VAL A 591 25.34 0.12 -6.36
C VAL A 591 25.68 1.27 -5.41
N ASN A 592 25.18 1.25 -4.17
CA ASN A 592 25.44 2.30 -3.19
C ASN A 592 26.64 2.03 -2.27
N GLY A 593 27.50 1.06 -2.60
CA GLY A 593 28.80 0.93 -1.96
C GLY A 593 29.40 -0.47 -2.07
N GLU A 594 30.73 -0.54 -2.00
CA GLU A 594 31.45 -1.82 -1.98
C GLU A 594 31.02 -2.67 -0.77
N GLY A 595 30.67 -3.94 -1.01
CA GLY A 595 30.21 -4.88 0.01
C GLY A 595 28.78 -4.64 0.53
N VAL A 596 28.06 -3.63 0.03
CA VAL A 596 26.66 -3.40 0.38
C VAL A 596 25.77 -4.40 -0.36
N MET A 597 24.90 -5.06 0.39
CA MET A 597 23.94 -6.01 -0.17
C MET A 597 22.51 -5.49 0.00
N ALA A 598 21.76 -5.44 -1.10
CA ALA A 598 20.31 -5.26 -1.08
C ALA A 598 19.65 -6.59 -0.77
N GLN A 599 18.70 -6.60 0.17
CA GLN A 599 17.91 -7.77 0.53
C GLN A 599 16.53 -7.66 -0.13
N GLY A 600 16.19 -8.59 -1.02
CA GLY A 600 14.81 -8.71 -1.49
C GLY A 600 13.95 -9.58 -0.58
N GLY A 601 12.65 -9.63 -0.84
CA GLY A 601 11.65 -10.31 -0.02
C GLY A 601 10.29 -10.36 -0.73
N SER A 602 9.21 -10.32 0.04
CA SER A 602 7.85 -10.30 -0.49
C SER A 602 7.58 -9.02 -1.28
N MET A 603 6.72 -9.08 -2.30
CA MET A 603 6.31 -7.90 -3.07
C MET A 603 4.82 -7.60 -2.88
N SER A 604 4.52 -6.36 -2.50
CA SER A 604 3.16 -5.89 -2.23
C SER A 604 3.10 -4.37 -2.28
N GLY A 605 2.01 -3.80 -2.75
CA GLY A 605 1.91 -2.39 -3.10
C GLY A 605 2.24 -2.17 -4.57
N PRO A 606 3.41 -1.58 -4.90
CA PRO A 606 3.70 -1.12 -6.26
C PRO A 606 3.92 -2.29 -7.22
N GLY A 607 3.45 -2.10 -8.45
CA GLY A 607 3.82 -2.98 -9.56
C GLY A 607 5.11 -2.58 -10.24
N ALA A 608 5.52 -3.38 -11.22
CA ALA A 608 6.71 -3.11 -12.01
C ALA A 608 6.55 -1.84 -12.87
N THR A 609 7.66 -1.17 -13.13
CA THR A 609 7.74 -0.05 -14.08
C THR A 609 8.50 -0.51 -15.30
N LEU A 610 7.94 -0.24 -16.48
CA LEU A 610 8.52 -0.58 -17.78
C LEU A 610 8.83 0.72 -18.52
N ALA A 611 10.08 0.95 -18.88
CA ALA A 611 10.49 2.15 -19.60
C ALA A 611 11.87 1.98 -20.24
N ASP A 612 12.08 2.55 -21.43
CA ASP A 612 13.40 2.66 -22.06
C ASP A 612 14.21 1.35 -22.10
N GLY A 613 13.56 0.20 -22.35
CA GLY A 613 14.20 -1.11 -22.41
C GLY A 613 14.45 -1.76 -21.04
N HIS A 614 13.93 -1.17 -19.96
CA HIS A 614 14.15 -1.60 -18.58
C HIS A 614 12.87 -2.03 -17.88
N VAL A 615 13.01 -2.96 -16.94
CA VAL A 615 11.98 -3.35 -15.97
C VAL A 615 12.50 -3.06 -14.56
N LEU A 616 11.77 -2.24 -13.79
CA LEU A 616 12.14 -1.86 -12.43
C LEU A 616 11.10 -2.39 -11.44
N VAL A 617 11.55 -2.95 -10.33
CA VAL A 617 10.66 -3.49 -9.29
C VAL A 617 11.30 -3.35 -7.91
N ASN A 618 10.48 -3.00 -6.92
CA ASN A 618 10.89 -3.07 -5.52
C ASN A 618 10.64 -4.47 -4.97
N SER A 619 11.58 -4.99 -4.17
CA SER A 619 11.47 -6.27 -3.50
C SER A 619 11.75 -6.13 -2.00
N GLY A 620 10.81 -6.62 -1.20
CA GLY A 620 10.83 -6.48 0.25
C GLY A 620 9.56 -5.80 0.78
N TYR A 621 8.80 -6.52 1.60
CA TYR A 621 7.57 -6.03 2.19
C TYR A 621 7.35 -6.72 3.54
N GLY A 622 7.86 -6.13 4.61
CA GLY A 622 7.75 -6.68 5.97
C GLY A 622 6.40 -6.46 6.67
N PHE A 623 5.43 -5.81 6.03
CA PHE A 623 4.11 -5.55 6.63
C PHE A 623 3.25 -6.82 6.63
N SER A 624 2.37 -6.97 7.63
CA SER A 624 1.51 -8.16 7.80
C SER A 624 2.26 -9.49 7.79
N PHE A 625 3.40 -9.55 8.49
CA PHE A 625 4.24 -10.76 8.64
C PHE A 625 4.69 -11.37 7.32
N LYS A 626 5.03 -10.52 6.35
CA LYS A 626 5.62 -10.92 5.06
C LYS A 626 7.14 -10.74 5.08
N MET A 627 7.85 -11.29 4.10
CA MET A 627 9.31 -11.24 4.08
C MET A 627 9.79 -9.79 3.86
N PRO A 628 10.53 -9.21 4.83
CA PRO A 628 11.03 -7.85 4.70
C PRO A 628 12.16 -7.77 3.67
N GLY A 629 12.41 -6.56 3.20
CA GLY A 629 13.53 -6.27 2.31
C GLY A 629 13.59 -4.78 1.96
N ASN A 630 14.65 -4.41 1.26
CA ASN A 630 15.01 -3.05 0.95
C ASN A 630 15.55 -2.88 -0.48
N ALA A 631 15.27 -3.81 -1.38
CA ALA A 631 15.86 -3.81 -2.71
C ALA A 631 15.00 -3.03 -3.71
N LEU A 632 15.62 -2.15 -4.49
CA LEU A 632 15.18 -1.80 -5.84
C LEU A 632 16.01 -2.63 -6.83
N LEU A 633 15.34 -3.33 -7.73
CA LEU A 633 15.95 -4.19 -8.74
C LEU A 633 15.63 -3.65 -10.14
N VAL A 634 16.66 -3.56 -10.98
CA VAL A 634 16.52 -3.10 -12.37
C VAL A 634 17.03 -4.18 -13.31
N PHE A 635 16.19 -4.51 -14.29
CA PHE A 635 16.44 -5.54 -15.29
C PHE A 635 16.48 -4.91 -16.68
N SER A 636 17.33 -5.48 -17.54
CA SER A 636 17.41 -5.16 -18.96
C SER A 636 17.67 -6.44 -19.76
N VAL A 637 17.53 -6.37 -21.08
CA VAL A 637 17.85 -7.51 -21.96
C VAL A 637 19.33 -7.86 -21.81
N ASP A 638 19.59 -9.12 -21.48
CA ASP A 638 20.91 -9.66 -21.17
C ASP A 638 21.66 -8.99 -20.00
N GLY A 639 21.01 -8.10 -19.23
CA GLY A 639 21.64 -7.33 -18.16
C GLY A 639 22.61 -6.26 -18.67
N LYS A 640 22.46 -5.87 -19.94
CA LYS A 640 23.26 -4.81 -20.59
C LYS A 640 22.92 -3.45 -20.04
#